data_AF-A0A0F9FUJ3-F1
#
_entry.id   AF-A0A0F9FUJ3-F1
#
_cell.length_a   1.000
_cell.length_b   1.000
_cell.length_c   1.000
_cell.angle_alpha   90.00
_cell.angle_beta   90.00
_cell.angle_gamma   90.00
#
_symmetry.space_group_name_H-M   'P 1'
#
loop_
_entity.id
_entity.type
_entity.pdbx_description
1 polymer ?
#
loop_
_entity_poly.entity_id
_entity_poly.type
_entity_poly.pdbx_seq_one_letter_code
_entity_poly.pdbx_strand_id
1 'polypeptide(L)'
;HTLSGRRSGNSYRLGDAVRVQNASSDVDVRNNILWVESGYAFSVAADSQNGFESDYNLIHITGTSRLGDWGGVEFDNRADWFYELALGEHSLIADPLLVDPDGPDDVLGYDATGGSDYGLDDDFHLLAGSMAIDLGDQTFEFSNEPLPNGGRINVGAYGNTSEAALSPAALVQVLSPNGLEKYESDEQVPIRWHQSPAYTSVDVELLDAQTLASVLLIADDLQAPGEFLWTIPDTLTPNQKYRIRITAADGSAVSDVSDEAFEIANDGTLYYVNIAGDADWTDNEYTSAAGDNANNGKTPGAPMSSLSALMAAYDLDQGDTILVDTGEYLLVVNVLLGAQDSGVTIVGAQQPGHETILNRNNTSAGNYVFELLDADDVTLQSLSLTGGYRGLFADTNSDSDGLTILDSRIYDNAEQEIFLRTSNDAVTITDSEVFDSTAPGYHEYGIELQGDQTTLTGNVVYGHTHGIHVTGRGNQILDNTIYDNSDRGINFNVSADTGSEISDNTIYGNQVGIWASANGAAPWLIIENNEVFYNSKHGIEVTYNVEAILNRVYGNVEDGIRATRDAVIAQNTVWDNRHGIVLGGYYNSGVARNNRVYHNQQIGILAYYDSLVDGNTVYSNSIGVRGAPNVGSFIGHIVNNLLYDNENQGVLIEQGGFGADVTNNTIFQEVGDAVRVQGSSSDVLLRNNILWVNAAYDIFVASDSLSGFSSDYNLLHQGSGPNARVGYWGGTEADLLADWQATTGQDANSIEGDPLFVDPDGADNVRGFDPTNGGFDGGGDDNFKLQAASGAIDRAESWLATHRDLEG
;
A
#
# COMPACT_ATOMS: atom_id res chain seq x y z
N HIS A 1 -11.77 14.77 -35.32
CA HIS A 1 -12.01 14.30 -36.71
C HIS A 1 -13.36 13.59 -36.78
N THR A 2 -14.21 13.98 -37.76
CA THR A 2 -15.47 13.36 -38.28
C THR A 2 -16.64 13.06 -37.33
N LEU A 3 -17.76 13.78 -37.53
CA LEU A 3 -19.12 13.34 -37.22
C LEU A 3 -19.97 13.40 -38.50
N SER A 4 -20.53 12.25 -38.90
CA SER A 4 -21.66 12.17 -39.83
C SER A 4 -22.81 11.45 -39.13
N GLY A 5 -23.89 12.17 -38.87
CA GLY A 5 -25.11 11.63 -38.27
C GLY A 5 -26.29 12.49 -38.66
N ARG A 6 -26.97 12.11 -39.75
CA ARG A 6 -28.20 12.75 -40.23
C ARG A 6 -29.36 12.36 -39.31
N ARG A 7 -30.00 13.31 -38.62
CA ARG A 7 -31.33 13.12 -38.02
C ARG A 7 -32.23 14.33 -38.27
N SER A 8 -33.46 14.03 -38.66
CA SER A 8 -34.55 14.95 -38.99
C SER A 8 -35.51 15.04 -37.80
N GLY A 9 -35.84 16.26 -37.37
CA GLY A 9 -36.91 16.56 -36.42
C GLY A 9 -36.53 17.70 -35.48
N ASN A 10 -37.23 18.84 -35.59
CA ASN A 10 -37.15 20.08 -34.79
C ASN A 10 -36.58 19.97 -33.37
N SER A 11 -35.26 20.11 -33.21
CA SER A 11 -34.57 20.40 -31.94
C SER A 11 -33.15 20.88 -32.28
N TYR A 12 -32.92 22.19 -32.21
CA TYR A 12 -31.65 22.83 -32.64
C TYR A 12 -30.73 23.23 -31.47
N ARG A 13 -30.91 22.68 -30.27
CA ARG A 13 -30.11 23.08 -29.09
C ARG A 13 -29.61 21.88 -28.29
N LEU A 14 -28.99 20.90 -28.95
CA LEU A 14 -28.42 19.68 -28.33
C LEU A 14 -26.89 19.81 -28.25
N GLY A 15 -26.33 20.17 -27.09
CA GLY A 15 -24.88 20.13 -26.89
C GLY A 15 -24.40 20.80 -25.61
N ASP A 16 -23.27 20.31 -25.10
CA ASP A 16 -22.58 20.86 -23.92
C ASP A 16 -21.94 22.22 -24.25
N ALA A 17 -21.93 23.17 -23.30
CA ALA A 17 -21.28 24.47 -23.51
C ALA A 17 -19.76 24.34 -23.52
N VAL A 18 -19.18 23.69 -22.50
CA VAL A 18 -17.76 23.38 -22.42
C VAL A 18 -17.58 21.88 -22.31
N ARG A 19 -16.81 21.30 -23.24
CA ARG A 19 -16.49 19.86 -23.24
C ARG A 19 -14.99 19.63 -23.23
N VAL A 20 -14.51 19.00 -22.16
CA VAL A 20 -13.09 18.68 -21.92
C VAL A 20 -12.89 17.16 -22.01
N GLN A 21 -12.01 16.71 -22.89
CA GLN A 21 -11.85 15.29 -23.24
C GLN A 21 -10.50 14.99 -23.89
N ASN A 22 -10.19 13.70 -24.06
CA ASN A 22 -8.97 13.18 -24.69
C ASN A 22 -7.71 13.50 -23.88
N ALA A 23 -7.74 13.18 -22.59
CA ALA A 23 -6.64 13.42 -21.66
C ALA A 23 -6.14 14.88 -21.64
N SER A 24 -7.06 15.84 -21.68
CA SER A 24 -6.72 17.25 -21.47
C SER A 24 -6.39 17.48 -19.99
N SER A 25 -5.40 18.31 -19.68
CA SER A 25 -5.05 18.71 -18.31
C SER A 25 -4.95 20.23 -18.20
N ASP A 26 -5.02 20.74 -16.97
CA ASP A 26 -4.76 22.14 -16.64
C ASP A 26 -5.68 23.11 -17.40
N VAL A 27 -6.96 22.72 -17.54
CA VAL A 27 -7.96 23.49 -18.27
C VAL A 27 -8.63 24.45 -17.31
N ASP A 28 -8.49 25.74 -17.60
CA ASP A 28 -9.07 26.81 -16.82
C ASP A 28 -10.22 27.50 -17.58
N VAL A 29 -11.39 27.55 -16.96
CA VAL A 29 -12.60 28.17 -17.51
C VAL A 29 -13.10 29.26 -16.57
N ARG A 30 -12.83 30.52 -16.90
CA ARG A 30 -13.27 31.69 -16.12
C ARG A 30 -13.78 32.87 -16.92
N ASN A 31 -14.60 33.71 -16.30
CA ASN A 31 -15.19 34.93 -16.88
C ASN A 31 -16.13 34.68 -18.08
N ASN A 32 -16.81 33.53 -18.12
CA ASN A 32 -17.73 33.19 -19.22
C ASN A 32 -19.20 33.37 -18.83
N ILE A 33 -20.03 33.60 -19.85
CA ILE A 33 -21.48 33.39 -19.75
C ILE A 33 -21.80 32.08 -20.49
N LEU A 34 -22.33 31.09 -19.78
CA LEU A 34 -22.67 29.78 -20.33
C LEU A 34 -24.19 29.60 -20.31
N TRP A 35 -24.84 29.74 -21.48
CA TRP A 35 -26.27 29.47 -21.63
C TRP A 35 -26.48 28.10 -22.27
N VAL A 36 -27.13 27.18 -21.54
CA VAL A 36 -27.39 25.80 -22.00
C VAL A 36 -28.87 25.44 -21.86
N GLU A 37 -29.43 24.87 -22.93
CA GLU A 37 -30.84 24.45 -22.99
C GLU A 37 -31.07 22.93 -23.03
N SER A 38 -30.05 22.19 -23.45
CA SER A 38 -29.93 20.74 -23.21
C SER A 38 -28.46 20.31 -23.29
N GLY A 39 -28.06 19.29 -22.52
CA GLY A 39 -26.65 18.95 -22.28
C GLY A 39 -26.14 19.58 -20.98
N TYR A 40 -24.83 19.82 -20.88
CA TYR A 40 -24.18 20.31 -19.66
C TYR A 40 -23.53 21.69 -19.84
N ALA A 41 -23.47 22.51 -18.78
CA ALA A 41 -22.59 23.69 -18.80
C ALA A 41 -21.12 23.26 -18.87
N PHE A 42 -20.74 22.24 -18.10
CA PHE A 42 -19.43 21.59 -18.16
C PHE A 42 -19.58 20.08 -18.37
N SER A 43 -18.90 19.50 -19.36
CA SER A 43 -18.75 18.04 -19.50
C SER A 43 -17.26 17.70 -19.54
N VAL A 44 -16.77 17.07 -18.47
CA VAL A 44 -15.36 16.74 -18.27
C VAL A 44 -15.22 15.22 -18.25
N ALA A 45 -14.53 14.65 -19.23
CA ALA A 45 -14.29 13.21 -19.28
C ALA A 45 -13.39 12.73 -18.13
N ALA A 46 -13.55 11.47 -17.70
CA ALA A 46 -12.79 10.89 -16.57
C ALA A 46 -11.26 10.98 -16.74
N ASP A 47 -10.76 10.91 -17.98
CA ASP A 47 -9.33 11.03 -18.30
C ASP A 47 -8.82 12.49 -18.32
N SER A 48 -9.70 13.48 -18.16
CA SER A 48 -9.42 14.91 -18.36
C SER A 48 -9.79 15.79 -17.16
N GLN A 49 -9.91 15.20 -15.97
CA GLN A 49 -10.27 15.88 -14.72
C GLN A 49 -9.08 16.60 -14.07
N ASN A 50 -7.86 16.17 -14.37
CA ASN A 50 -6.65 16.65 -13.69
C ASN A 50 -6.35 18.13 -14.01
N GLY A 51 -6.27 18.95 -12.97
CA GLY A 51 -5.99 20.38 -13.05
C GLY A 51 -7.12 21.21 -13.67
N PHE A 52 -8.34 20.68 -13.78
CA PHE A 52 -9.47 21.48 -14.26
C PHE A 52 -9.87 22.52 -13.19
N GLU A 53 -9.92 23.78 -13.59
CA GLU A 53 -10.39 24.89 -12.77
C GLU A 53 -11.58 25.57 -13.44
N SER A 54 -12.57 25.99 -12.64
CA SER A 54 -13.67 26.81 -13.12
C SER A 54 -14.12 27.79 -12.05
N ASP A 55 -14.08 29.08 -12.37
CA ASP A 55 -14.56 30.12 -11.48
C ASP A 55 -14.99 31.41 -12.21
N TYR A 56 -15.69 32.33 -11.53
CA TYR A 56 -16.19 33.59 -12.11
C TYR A 56 -17.00 33.42 -13.41
N ASN A 57 -17.79 32.34 -13.52
CA ASN A 57 -18.69 32.13 -14.64
C ASN A 57 -20.13 32.45 -14.25
N LEU A 58 -20.89 33.03 -15.18
CA LEU A 58 -22.35 33.12 -15.07
C LEU A 58 -22.99 32.00 -15.89
N ILE A 59 -23.74 31.13 -15.22
CA ILE A 59 -24.28 29.91 -15.80
C ILE A 59 -25.81 30.01 -15.87
N HIS A 60 -26.36 29.84 -17.06
CA HIS A 60 -27.79 29.87 -17.32
C HIS A 60 -28.28 28.53 -17.86
N ILE A 61 -28.90 27.75 -16.98
CA ILE A 61 -29.38 26.40 -17.27
C ILE A 61 -30.91 26.47 -17.41
N THR A 62 -31.41 26.06 -18.57
CA THR A 62 -32.84 26.05 -18.90
C THR A 62 -33.24 24.76 -19.61
N GLY A 63 -34.54 24.50 -19.75
CA GLY A 63 -35.02 23.30 -20.45
C GLY A 63 -34.64 22.00 -19.73
N THR A 64 -33.83 21.16 -20.38
CA THR A 64 -33.38 19.87 -19.81
C THR A 64 -31.86 19.82 -19.63
N SER A 65 -31.18 20.98 -19.60
CA SER A 65 -29.76 21.03 -19.31
C SER A 65 -29.48 20.86 -17.82
N ARG A 66 -28.21 20.60 -17.51
CA ARG A 66 -27.69 20.41 -16.15
C ARG A 66 -26.41 21.20 -15.95
N LEU A 67 -26.00 21.38 -14.70
CA LEU A 67 -24.82 22.17 -14.36
C LEU A 67 -23.54 21.50 -14.87
N GLY A 68 -23.39 20.20 -14.64
CA GLY A 68 -22.19 19.52 -15.09
C GLY A 68 -22.32 18.00 -15.23
N ASP A 69 -21.36 17.45 -15.97
CA ASP A 69 -21.05 16.02 -16.09
C ASP A 69 -19.55 15.85 -15.81
N TRP A 70 -19.23 15.09 -14.76
CA TRP A 70 -17.88 14.85 -14.29
C TRP A 70 -17.58 13.36 -14.36
N GLY A 71 -16.95 12.93 -15.46
CA GLY A 71 -16.62 11.52 -15.69
C GLY A 71 -17.84 10.60 -15.78
N GLY A 72 -19.03 11.11 -16.13
CA GLY A 72 -20.29 10.37 -16.12
C GLY A 72 -21.15 10.61 -14.88
N VAL A 73 -20.67 11.38 -13.90
CA VAL A 73 -21.44 11.80 -12.71
C VAL A 73 -22.08 13.15 -12.97
N GLU A 74 -23.39 13.22 -12.81
CA GLU A 74 -24.17 14.36 -13.24
C GLU A 74 -24.53 15.29 -12.06
N PHE A 75 -24.29 16.59 -12.22
CA PHE A 75 -24.54 17.62 -11.21
C PHE A 75 -25.70 18.53 -11.63
N ASP A 76 -26.69 18.68 -10.76
CA ASP A 76 -27.89 19.51 -11.00
C ASP A 76 -27.85 20.87 -10.34
N ASN A 77 -27.22 20.97 -9.17
CA ASN A 77 -27.28 22.16 -8.33
C ASN A 77 -25.88 22.67 -7.99
N ARG A 78 -25.80 23.96 -7.63
CA ARG A 78 -24.55 24.64 -7.30
C ARG A 78 -23.89 24.10 -6.04
N ALA A 79 -24.65 23.66 -5.03
CA ALA A 79 -24.09 23.22 -3.77
C ALA A 79 -23.24 21.96 -3.93
N ASP A 80 -23.75 20.95 -4.64
CA ASP A 80 -22.99 19.72 -4.90
C ASP A 80 -21.77 19.99 -5.77
N TRP A 81 -21.91 20.83 -6.81
CA TRP A 81 -20.77 21.24 -7.65
C TRP A 81 -19.70 21.98 -6.85
N PHE A 82 -20.13 22.89 -5.97
CA PHE A 82 -19.24 23.69 -5.13
C PHE A 82 -18.48 22.83 -4.14
N TYR A 83 -19.17 22.01 -3.34
CA TYR A 83 -18.49 21.24 -2.29
C TYR A 83 -17.78 19.99 -2.82
N GLU A 84 -18.38 19.20 -3.71
CA GLU A 84 -17.78 17.92 -4.09
C GLU A 84 -16.58 18.06 -5.03
N LEU A 85 -16.55 19.12 -5.84
CA LEU A 85 -15.46 19.41 -6.76
C LEU A 85 -14.52 20.53 -6.27
N ALA A 86 -14.92 21.28 -5.23
CA ALA A 86 -14.24 22.52 -4.81
C ALA A 86 -14.09 23.55 -5.95
N LEU A 87 -15.14 23.71 -6.78
CA LEU A 87 -15.13 24.58 -7.97
C LEU A 87 -16.25 25.62 -7.95
N GLY A 88 -16.02 26.76 -8.60
CA GLY A 88 -17.05 27.76 -8.85
C GLY A 88 -17.45 28.60 -7.63
N GLU A 89 -16.52 28.82 -6.69
CA GLU A 89 -16.72 29.65 -5.50
C GLU A 89 -17.37 31.00 -5.82
N HIS A 90 -16.89 31.68 -6.87
CA HIS A 90 -17.39 32.98 -7.32
C HIS A 90 -18.30 32.87 -8.56
N SER A 91 -18.67 31.67 -8.99
CA SER A 91 -19.58 31.44 -10.11
C SER A 91 -21.04 31.47 -9.66
N LEU A 92 -21.92 31.96 -10.54
CA LEU A 92 -23.34 32.17 -10.25
C LEU A 92 -24.23 31.43 -11.23
N ILE A 93 -25.41 31.01 -10.77
CA ILE A 93 -26.48 30.47 -11.63
C ILE A 93 -27.61 31.51 -11.71
N ALA A 94 -27.71 32.23 -12.82
CA ALA A 94 -28.78 33.21 -13.03
C ALA A 94 -29.06 33.48 -14.52
N ASP A 95 -30.10 34.26 -14.79
CA ASP A 95 -30.38 34.79 -16.13
C ASP A 95 -29.35 35.90 -16.47
N PRO A 96 -28.60 35.80 -17.58
CA PRO A 96 -27.67 36.83 -18.02
C PRO A 96 -28.37 38.13 -18.45
N LEU A 97 -29.69 38.14 -18.61
CA LEU A 97 -30.46 39.30 -19.08
C LEU A 97 -29.91 39.86 -20.39
N LEU A 98 -29.85 39.04 -21.43
CA LEU A 98 -29.43 39.47 -22.77
C LEU A 98 -30.50 40.39 -23.40
N VAL A 99 -30.07 41.32 -24.27
CA VAL A 99 -30.95 42.29 -24.92
C VAL A 99 -31.98 41.61 -25.82
N ASP A 100 -31.54 40.84 -26.81
CA ASP A 100 -32.40 40.17 -27.79
C ASP A 100 -31.60 39.04 -28.50
N PRO A 101 -31.36 37.90 -27.83
CA PRO A 101 -30.36 36.93 -28.29
C PRO A 101 -30.68 36.28 -29.64
N ASP A 102 -31.95 36.19 -30.03
CA ASP A 102 -32.43 35.66 -31.32
C ASP A 102 -32.93 36.76 -32.28
N GLY A 103 -32.72 38.02 -31.90
CA GLY A 103 -33.03 39.18 -32.72
C GLY A 103 -34.51 39.38 -33.06
N PRO A 104 -34.83 40.48 -33.77
CA PRO A 104 -36.19 40.80 -34.22
C PRO A 104 -36.91 39.76 -35.07
N ASP A 105 -36.21 38.75 -35.60
CA ASP A 105 -36.81 37.70 -36.43
C ASP A 105 -37.16 36.41 -35.69
N ASP A 106 -36.86 36.33 -34.38
CA ASP A 106 -37.06 35.18 -33.48
C ASP A 106 -36.30 33.91 -33.96
N VAL A 107 -35.17 34.06 -34.66
CA VAL A 107 -34.35 32.96 -35.17
C VAL A 107 -32.89 33.11 -34.80
N LEU A 108 -32.50 32.46 -33.69
CA LEU A 108 -31.12 32.39 -33.22
C LEU A 108 -30.17 31.79 -34.27
N GLY A 109 -29.20 32.57 -34.74
CA GLY A 109 -28.07 32.09 -35.55
C GLY A 109 -28.46 31.44 -36.88
N TYR A 110 -27.96 30.22 -37.15
CA TYR A 110 -28.15 29.55 -38.43
C TYR A 110 -29.34 28.58 -38.43
N ASP A 111 -30.34 28.82 -39.27
CA ASP A 111 -31.41 27.85 -39.52
C ASP A 111 -30.95 26.81 -40.53
N ALA A 112 -30.62 25.60 -40.06
CA ALA A 112 -30.22 24.52 -40.94
C ALA A 112 -31.37 23.90 -41.77
N THR A 113 -32.63 24.21 -41.46
CA THR A 113 -33.78 23.78 -42.27
C THR A 113 -33.99 24.70 -43.47
N GLY A 114 -33.92 26.02 -43.25
CA GLY A 114 -33.99 27.05 -44.29
C GLY A 114 -32.67 27.32 -45.00
N GLY A 115 -31.55 26.89 -44.43
CA GLY A 115 -30.21 27.06 -44.97
C GLY A 115 -29.69 28.51 -44.93
N SER A 116 -30.27 29.37 -44.09
CA SER A 116 -29.98 30.80 -44.02
C SER A 116 -29.37 31.17 -42.67
N ASP A 117 -28.44 32.12 -42.70
CA ASP A 117 -27.81 32.71 -41.52
C ASP A 117 -28.62 33.93 -41.08
N TYR A 118 -29.18 33.85 -39.88
CA TYR A 118 -29.97 34.88 -39.22
C TYR A 118 -29.18 35.54 -38.07
N GLY A 119 -27.93 35.15 -37.81
CA GLY A 119 -27.17 35.70 -36.67
C GLY A 119 -26.70 37.15 -36.81
N LEU A 120 -27.19 37.91 -37.80
CA LEU A 120 -26.81 39.31 -38.00
C LEU A 120 -27.58 40.27 -37.08
N ASP A 121 -28.77 39.88 -36.63
CA ASP A 121 -29.61 40.65 -35.72
C ASP A 121 -29.69 40.06 -34.30
N ASP A 122 -29.04 38.92 -34.05
CA ASP A 122 -28.76 38.41 -32.70
C ASP A 122 -28.00 39.46 -31.84
N ASP A 123 -28.52 39.75 -30.65
CA ASP A 123 -27.96 40.72 -29.71
C ASP A 123 -27.68 40.09 -28.33
N PHE A 124 -26.42 39.71 -28.13
CA PHE A 124 -25.91 39.12 -26.89
C PHE A 124 -25.37 40.16 -25.89
N HIS A 125 -25.65 41.46 -26.07
CA HIS A 125 -25.28 42.45 -25.06
C HIS A 125 -26.09 42.26 -23.78
N LEU A 126 -25.53 42.68 -22.65
CA LEU A 126 -26.19 42.63 -21.35
C LEU A 126 -27.15 43.81 -21.18
N LEU A 127 -28.32 43.54 -20.60
CA LEU A 127 -29.22 44.57 -20.10
C LEU A 127 -28.73 45.11 -18.76
N ALA A 128 -29.08 46.38 -18.49
CA ALA A 128 -28.82 47.01 -17.21
C ALA A 128 -29.48 46.21 -16.07
N GLY A 129 -28.69 45.90 -15.03
CA GLY A 129 -29.13 45.06 -13.90
C GLY A 129 -28.81 43.58 -14.06
N SER A 130 -28.15 43.16 -15.15
CA SER A 130 -27.58 41.82 -15.26
C SER A 130 -26.53 41.58 -14.17
N MET A 131 -26.57 40.39 -13.57
CA MET A 131 -25.53 39.94 -12.64
C MET A 131 -24.18 39.68 -13.32
N ALA A 132 -24.13 39.60 -14.65
CA ALA A 132 -22.86 39.49 -15.39
C ALA A 132 -22.05 40.80 -15.40
N ILE A 133 -22.70 41.92 -15.05
CA ILE A 133 -22.03 43.22 -14.98
C ILE A 133 -21.16 43.25 -13.72
N ASP A 134 -19.88 43.62 -13.86
CA ASP A 134 -18.90 43.70 -12.78
C ASP A 134 -18.72 42.37 -12.00
N LEU A 135 -18.93 41.21 -12.63
CA LEU A 135 -18.84 39.90 -11.98
C LEU A 135 -17.47 39.22 -12.14
N GLY A 136 -16.65 39.63 -13.08
CA GLY A 136 -15.46 38.84 -13.43
C GLY A 136 -14.33 38.90 -12.40
N ASP A 137 -13.36 38.02 -12.55
CA ASP A 137 -12.14 37.99 -11.74
C ASP A 137 -11.50 39.40 -11.66
N GLN A 138 -11.25 39.86 -10.43
CA GLN A 138 -10.72 41.21 -10.17
C GLN A 138 -9.30 41.44 -10.71
N THR A 139 -8.59 40.37 -11.05
CA THR A 139 -7.25 40.45 -11.64
C THR A 139 -7.28 40.79 -13.13
N PHE A 140 -8.45 40.74 -13.78
CA PHE A 140 -8.59 41.00 -15.20
C PHE A 140 -8.76 42.50 -15.50
N GLU A 141 -8.18 42.92 -16.63
CA GLU A 141 -8.29 44.29 -17.14
C GLU A 141 -9.73 44.61 -17.55
N PHE A 142 -10.22 45.80 -17.20
CA PHE A 142 -11.54 46.34 -17.58
C PHE A 142 -11.43 47.74 -18.22
N SER A 143 -10.22 48.19 -18.51
CA SER A 143 -9.93 49.59 -18.87
C SER A 143 -10.57 50.07 -20.18
N ASN A 144 -11.03 49.15 -21.03
CA ASN A 144 -11.74 49.50 -22.27
C ASN A 144 -13.26 49.60 -22.11
N GLU A 145 -13.81 49.22 -20.95
CA GLU A 145 -15.25 49.32 -20.71
C GLU A 145 -15.70 50.78 -20.56
N PRO A 146 -16.85 51.16 -21.13
CA PRO A 146 -17.34 52.54 -21.07
C PRO A 146 -17.74 52.94 -19.64
N LEU A 147 -17.43 54.18 -19.25
CA LEU A 147 -17.83 54.70 -17.94
C LEU A 147 -19.34 54.98 -17.86
N PRO A 148 -19.99 54.69 -16.70
CA PRO A 148 -19.45 54.00 -15.53
C PRO A 148 -19.27 52.49 -15.76
N ASN A 149 -18.12 51.94 -15.32
CA ASN A 149 -17.70 50.55 -15.54
C ASN A 149 -17.39 49.79 -14.24
N GLY A 150 -17.89 50.29 -13.11
CA GLY A 150 -17.86 49.58 -11.82
C GLY A 150 -16.49 49.26 -11.22
N GLY A 151 -15.37 49.47 -11.92
CA GLY A 151 -14.04 49.11 -11.44
C GLY A 151 -13.73 47.61 -11.47
N ARG A 152 -14.51 46.80 -12.22
CA ARG A 152 -14.37 45.35 -12.33
C ARG A 152 -14.82 44.91 -13.73
N ILE A 153 -14.29 43.81 -14.27
CA ILE A 153 -14.63 43.38 -15.63
C ILE A 153 -16.05 42.77 -15.67
N ASN A 154 -16.80 43.06 -16.73
CA ASN A 154 -18.02 42.32 -17.06
C ASN A 154 -17.66 40.91 -17.55
N VAL A 155 -18.41 39.86 -17.17
CA VAL A 155 -18.19 38.51 -17.72
C VAL A 155 -18.82 38.36 -19.11
N GLY A 156 -18.26 37.46 -19.92
CA GLY A 156 -18.75 37.18 -21.28
C GLY A 156 -18.04 37.97 -22.40
N ALA A 157 -18.53 37.82 -23.63
CA ALA A 157 -17.82 38.20 -24.86
C ALA A 157 -17.48 39.69 -25.00
N TYR A 158 -18.23 40.57 -24.33
CA TYR A 158 -18.05 42.02 -24.40
C TYR A 158 -17.26 42.60 -23.23
N GLY A 159 -16.86 41.78 -22.24
CA GLY A 159 -16.00 42.21 -21.14
C GLY A 159 -14.69 42.82 -21.64
N ASN A 160 -14.27 43.92 -21.01
CA ASN A 160 -13.11 44.71 -21.43
C ASN A 160 -13.15 45.19 -22.90
N THR A 161 -14.33 45.53 -23.39
CA THR A 161 -14.52 46.15 -24.72
C THR A 161 -15.32 47.46 -24.62
N SER A 162 -15.30 48.27 -25.67
CA SER A 162 -16.13 49.47 -25.75
C SER A 162 -17.64 49.19 -25.86
N GLU A 163 -18.01 47.93 -26.05
CA GLU A 163 -19.39 47.46 -26.17
C GLU A 163 -19.92 46.90 -24.84
N ALA A 164 -19.10 46.84 -23.80
CA ALA A 164 -19.51 46.36 -22.49
C ALA A 164 -20.67 47.19 -21.90
N ALA A 165 -21.55 46.53 -21.15
CA ALA A 165 -22.70 47.18 -20.53
C ALA A 165 -22.26 48.09 -19.37
N LEU A 166 -23.01 49.17 -19.15
CA LEU A 166 -22.71 50.15 -18.12
C LEU A 166 -23.13 49.66 -16.73
N SER A 167 -22.26 49.87 -15.76
CA SER A 167 -22.53 49.66 -14.33
C SER A 167 -23.43 50.75 -13.76
N PRO A 168 -24.01 50.56 -12.56
CA PRO A 168 -24.51 51.67 -11.76
C PRO A 168 -23.42 52.72 -11.51
N ALA A 169 -23.80 53.99 -11.39
CA ALA A 169 -22.85 55.09 -11.15
C ALA A 169 -22.15 55.01 -9.78
N ALA A 170 -22.75 54.27 -8.85
CA ALA A 170 -22.25 53.98 -7.51
C ALA A 170 -22.74 52.59 -7.09
N LEU A 171 -21.84 51.72 -6.63
CA LEU A 171 -22.16 50.36 -6.19
C LEU A 171 -21.31 49.93 -4.99
N VAL A 172 -21.82 48.95 -4.26
CA VAL A 172 -21.11 48.06 -3.34
C VAL A 172 -21.44 46.64 -3.82
N GLN A 173 -20.50 45.70 -3.68
CA GLN A 173 -20.73 44.29 -3.97
C GLN A 173 -20.09 43.44 -2.87
N VAL A 174 -20.86 42.59 -2.19
CA VAL A 174 -20.32 41.61 -1.25
C VAL A 174 -19.64 40.49 -2.03
N LEU A 175 -18.44 40.10 -1.62
CA LEU A 175 -17.63 39.08 -2.29
C LEU A 175 -17.38 37.85 -1.43
N SER A 176 -17.29 38.04 -0.11
CA SER A 176 -17.15 36.94 0.85
C SER A 176 -17.54 37.44 2.25
N PRO A 177 -18.18 36.62 3.09
CA PRO A 177 -18.94 35.43 2.71
C PRO A 177 -20.08 35.78 1.76
N ASN A 178 -20.26 34.98 0.70
CA ASN A 178 -21.22 35.26 -0.36
C ASN A 178 -22.15 34.08 -0.70
N GLY A 179 -22.01 32.94 -0.01
CA GLY A 179 -22.88 31.79 -0.18
C GLY A 179 -22.22 30.44 0.01
N LEU A 180 -22.92 29.53 0.70
CA LEU A 180 -22.50 28.13 0.95
C LEU A 180 -21.29 27.97 1.86
N GLU A 181 -20.61 29.02 2.30
CA GLU A 181 -19.54 28.84 3.27
C GLU A 181 -20.11 28.32 4.60
N LYS A 182 -19.32 27.50 5.30
CA LYS A 182 -19.64 26.97 6.62
C LYS A 182 -18.49 27.35 7.54
N TYR A 183 -18.81 28.05 8.61
CA TYR A 183 -17.82 28.54 9.56
C TYR A 183 -18.16 28.12 10.98
N GLU A 184 -17.17 28.16 11.86
CA GLU A 184 -17.35 27.85 13.27
C GLU A 184 -17.18 29.10 14.15
N SER A 185 -17.63 29.04 15.41
CA SER A 185 -17.35 30.12 16.35
C SER A 185 -15.85 30.26 16.60
N ASP A 186 -15.42 31.48 16.92
CA ASP A 186 -14.02 31.89 17.11
C ASP A 186 -13.13 31.83 15.86
N GLU A 187 -13.63 31.33 14.73
CA GLU A 187 -12.96 31.38 13.44
C GLU A 187 -12.76 32.84 12.95
N GLN A 188 -11.65 33.09 12.25
CA GLN A 188 -11.36 34.38 11.62
C GLN A 188 -11.70 34.37 10.14
N VAL A 189 -12.81 35.01 9.79
CA VAL A 189 -13.34 35.04 8.43
C VAL A 189 -13.09 36.41 7.79
N PRO A 190 -12.42 36.49 6.62
CA PRO A 190 -12.27 37.74 5.90
C PRO A 190 -13.57 38.12 5.19
N ILE A 191 -14.22 39.19 5.65
CA ILE A 191 -15.33 39.81 4.96
C ILE A 191 -14.77 40.71 3.85
N ARG A 192 -15.10 40.41 2.58
CA ARG A 192 -14.61 41.15 1.41
C ARG A 192 -15.74 41.78 0.63
N TRP A 193 -15.48 42.97 0.10
CA TRP A 193 -16.41 43.67 -0.77
C TRP A 193 -15.71 44.54 -1.79
N HIS A 194 -16.37 44.73 -2.93
CA HIS A 194 -15.99 45.69 -3.95
C HIS A 194 -16.84 46.95 -3.85
N GLN A 195 -16.29 48.09 -4.30
CA GLN A 195 -16.97 49.37 -4.28
C GLN A 195 -16.47 50.29 -5.39
N SER A 196 -17.38 50.99 -6.04
CA SER A 196 -17.03 51.99 -7.06
C SER A 196 -18.10 53.08 -7.16
N PRO A 197 -17.74 54.38 -7.02
CA PRO A 197 -16.43 54.86 -6.57
C PRO A 197 -16.14 54.43 -5.12
N ALA A 198 -14.90 54.58 -4.66
CA ALA A 198 -14.54 54.24 -3.27
C ALA A 198 -15.27 55.16 -2.26
N TYR A 199 -15.89 54.55 -1.23
CA TYR A 199 -16.50 55.25 -0.10
C TYR A 199 -15.49 55.44 1.04
N THR A 200 -15.74 56.43 1.92
CA THR A 200 -14.83 56.74 3.06
C THR A 200 -14.96 55.81 4.24
N SER A 201 -16.16 55.28 4.47
CA SER A 201 -16.47 54.31 5.52
C SER A 201 -17.66 53.44 5.10
N VAL A 202 -17.75 52.24 5.66
CA VAL A 202 -18.88 51.33 5.48
C VAL A 202 -19.33 50.74 6.82
N ASP A 203 -20.60 50.39 6.91
CA ASP A 203 -21.15 49.56 7.99
C ASP A 203 -21.21 48.10 7.54
N VAL A 204 -20.82 47.18 8.43
CA VAL A 204 -20.84 45.74 8.20
C VAL A 204 -21.85 45.10 9.15
N GLU A 205 -22.93 44.56 8.60
CA GLU A 205 -23.99 43.91 9.37
C GLU A 205 -24.08 42.41 9.07
N LEU A 206 -24.30 41.62 10.13
CA LEU A 206 -24.76 40.24 10.03
C LEU A 206 -26.28 40.22 10.04
N LEU A 207 -26.88 39.52 9.08
CA LEU A 207 -28.33 39.37 8.96
C LEU A 207 -28.74 37.91 9.15
N ASP A 208 -29.92 37.70 9.73
CA ASP A 208 -30.58 36.40 9.67
C ASP A 208 -30.97 36.09 8.20
N ALA A 209 -30.58 34.92 7.69
CA ALA A 209 -30.73 34.63 6.27
C ALA A 209 -32.19 34.55 5.79
N GLN A 210 -33.14 34.22 6.68
CA GLN A 210 -34.55 34.06 6.31
C GLN A 210 -35.32 35.38 6.39
N THR A 211 -35.10 36.15 7.46
CA THR A 211 -35.85 37.39 7.74
C THR A 211 -35.14 38.64 7.23
N LEU A 212 -33.84 38.55 6.91
CA LEU A 212 -32.94 39.67 6.58
C LEU A 212 -32.88 40.75 7.66
N ALA A 213 -33.28 40.41 8.89
CA ALA A 213 -33.18 41.28 10.05
C ALA A 213 -31.72 41.34 10.53
N SER A 214 -31.27 42.53 10.91
CA SER A 214 -29.94 42.73 11.49
C SER A 214 -29.84 42.01 12.83
N VAL A 215 -28.86 41.11 12.93
CA VAL A 215 -28.55 40.30 14.11
C VAL A 215 -27.41 40.94 14.89
N LEU A 216 -26.36 41.37 14.19
CA LEU A 216 -25.16 41.95 14.77
C LEU A 216 -24.61 43.04 13.85
N LEU A 217 -24.27 44.20 14.42
CA LEU A 217 -23.40 45.18 13.77
C LEU A 217 -21.95 44.74 14.01
N ILE A 218 -21.33 44.15 13.00
CA ILE A 218 -19.97 43.62 13.07
C ILE A 218 -18.97 44.78 13.16
N ALA A 219 -19.14 45.79 12.31
CA ALA A 219 -18.34 47.00 12.31
C ALA A 219 -19.19 48.23 11.96
N ASP A 220 -18.91 49.33 12.65
CA ASP A 220 -19.58 50.63 12.51
C ASP A 220 -18.58 51.64 11.93
N ASP A 221 -18.96 52.36 10.88
CA ASP A 221 -18.15 53.41 10.27
C ASP A 221 -16.70 52.95 9.90
N LEU A 222 -16.57 51.72 9.42
CA LEU A 222 -15.30 51.07 9.17
C LEU A 222 -14.52 51.78 8.04
N GLN A 223 -13.35 52.31 8.39
CA GLN A 223 -12.42 52.93 7.44
C GLN A 223 -11.42 51.91 6.86
N ALA A 224 -11.95 50.87 6.19
CA ALA A 224 -11.15 49.86 5.51
C ALA A 224 -11.56 49.76 4.03
N PRO A 225 -10.61 49.75 3.08
CA PRO A 225 -10.95 49.56 1.68
C PRO A 225 -11.10 48.07 1.36
N GLY A 226 -12.34 47.57 1.32
CA GLY A 226 -12.70 46.31 0.65
C GLY A 226 -12.46 45.00 1.41
N GLU A 227 -11.90 45.05 2.62
CA GLU A 227 -11.73 43.86 3.46
C GLU A 227 -11.79 44.18 4.96
N PHE A 228 -12.36 43.26 5.74
CA PHE A 228 -12.39 43.27 7.20
C PHE A 228 -12.26 41.84 7.75
N LEU A 229 -11.27 41.58 8.59
CA LEU A 229 -11.14 40.29 9.26
C LEU A 229 -12.07 40.23 10.47
N TRP A 230 -13.09 39.37 10.40
CA TRP A 230 -14.11 39.20 11.43
C TRP A 230 -13.85 37.94 12.26
N THR A 231 -13.82 38.06 13.59
CA THR A 231 -13.87 36.90 14.48
C THR A 231 -15.32 36.59 14.84
N ILE A 232 -15.77 35.38 14.51
CA ILE A 232 -17.15 34.95 14.75
C ILE A 232 -17.39 34.80 16.25
N PRO A 233 -18.33 35.53 16.86
CA PRO A 233 -18.60 35.40 18.29
C PRO A 233 -19.25 34.07 18.65
N ASP A 234 -18.79 33.43 19.73
CA ASP A 234 -19.41 32.26 20.38
C ASP A 234 -20.88 32.46 20.84
N THR A 235 -21.33 33.72 20.87
CA THR A 235 -22.71 34.09 21.25
C THR A 235 -23.75 33.90 20.14
N LEU A 236 -23.33 33.62 18.89
CA LEU A 236 -24.25 33.37 17.79
C LEU A 236 -24.93 32.01 17.93
N THR A 237 -26.12 31.86 17.35
CA THR A 237 -26.84 30.60 17.42
C THR A 237 -26.15 29.60 16.48
N PRO A 238 -25.68 28.45 16.96
CA PRO A 238 -25.04 27.46 16.10
C PRO A 238 -26.04 26.78 15.18
N ASN A 239 -25.54 26.25 14.06
CA ASN A 239 -26.30 25.61 12.99
C ASN A 239 -27.38 26.54 12.39
N GLN A 240 -27.05 27.82 12.22
CA GLN A 240 -27.93 28.86 11.70
C GLN A 240 -27.31 29.54 10.49
N LYS A 241 -28.15 29.87 9.50
CA LYS A 241 -27.74 30.54 8.27
C LYS A 241 -27.84 32.06 8.38
N TYR A 242 -26.83 32.76 7.87
CA TYR A 242 -26.68 34.21 7.92
C TYR A 242 -26.31 34.80 6.55
N ARG A 243 -26.37 36.13 6.43
CA ARG A 243 -25.86 36.90 5.29
C ARG A 243 -25.11 38.13 5.77
N ILE A 244 -24.13 38.59 5.01
CA ILE A 244 -23.47 39.88 5.25
C ILE A 244 -24.20 40.97 4.47
N ARG A 245 -24.35 42.14 5.09
CA ARG A 245 -24.66 43.39 4.38
C ARG A 245 -23.53 44.38 4.57
N ILE A 246 -23.11 45.00 3.46
CA ILE A 246 -22.20 46.14 3.46
C ILE A 246 -22.98 47.37 3.02
N THR A 247 -22.92 48.45 3.79
CA THR A 247 -23.60 49.72 3.49
C THR A 247 -22.62 50.88 3.53
N ALA A 248 -22.63 51.75 2.53
CA ALA A 248 -21.84 52.98 2.53
C ALA A 248 -22.33 53.94 3.64
N ALA A 249 -21.45 54.28 4.57
CA ALA A 249 -21.74 55.11 5.75
C ALA A 249 -21.52 56.62 5.51
N ASP A 250 -21.25 57.04 4.27
CA ASP A 250 -21.04 58.43 3.86
C ASP A 250 -22.34 59.23 3.59
N GLY A 251 -23.50 58.60 3.81
CA GLY A 251 -24.83 59.15 3.58
C GLY A 251 -25.41 58.85 2.19
N SER A 252 -24.67 58.18 1.29
CA SER A 252 -25.21 57.65 0.04
C SER A 252 -26.15 56.46 0.25
N ALA A 253 -25.91 55.68 1.32
CA ALA A 253 -26.64 54.47 1.66
C ALA A 253 -26.71 53.44 0.51
N VAL A 254 -25.70 53.43 -0.37
CA VAL A 254 -25.50 52.34 -1.33
C VAL A 254 -25.13 51.09 -0.53
N SER A 255 -25.81 49.97 -0.80
CA SER A 255 -25.62 48.75 -0.03
C SER A 255 -25.72 47.53 -0.91
N ASP A 256 -25.09 46.45 -0.46
CA ASP A 256 -25.28 45.12 -1.03
C ASP A 256 -25.34 44.05 0.07
N VAL A 257 -25.91 42.90 -0.27
CA VAL A 257 -26.08 41.75 0.62
C VAL A 257 -25.52 40.52 -0.07
N SER A 258 -24.89 39.60 0.68
CA SER A 258 -24.42 38.31 0.16
C SER A 258 -25.46 37.67 -0.78
N ASP A 259 -25.02 37.09 -1.90
CA ASP A 259 -25.88 36.50 -2.93
C ASP A 259 -26.64 35.26 -2.41
N GLU A 260 -25.96 34.42 -1.63
CA GLU A 260 -26.52 33.29 -0.91
C GLU A 260 -26.18 33.36 0.59
N ALA A 261 -26.75 32.45 1.38
CA ALA A 261 -26.47 32.40 2.82
C ALA A 261 -25.27 31.50 3.11
N PHE A 262 -24.47 31.89 4.10
CA PHE A 262 -23.46 31.05 4.73
C PHE A 262 -24.00 30.51 6.06
N GLU A 263 -23.43 29.45 6.60
CA GLU A 263 -23.85 28.83 7.86
C GLU A 263 -22.78 29.00 8.94
N ILE A 264 -23.21 29.27 10.17
CA ILE A 264 -22.33 29.15 11.35
C ILE A 264 -22.71 27.83 12.02
N ALA A 265 -21.84 26.84 11.88
CA ALA A 265 -21.98 25.50 12.45
C ALA A 265 -21.68 25.52 13.96
N ASN A 266 -21.92 24.40 14.62
CA ASN A 266 -21.42 24.20 15.99
C ASN A 266 -19.93 23.86 15.97
N ASP A 267 -19.21 24.24 17.02
CA ASP A 267 -17.76 24.09 17.24
C ASP A 267 -17.35 22.72 17.82
N GLY A 268 -18.20 21.70 17.69
CA GLY A 268 -17.91 20.36 18.18
C GLY A 268 -17.01 19.59 17.21
N THR A 269 -16.16 18.69 17.70
CA THR A 269 -15.16 17.97 16.87
C THR A 269 -15.73 16.75 16.10
N LEU A 270 -17.05 16.66 15.94
CA LEU A 270 -17.74 15.53 15.28
C LEU A 270 -18.43 15.96 14.00
N TYR A 271 -18.14 15.21 12.95
CA TYR A 271 -18.65 15.39 11.61
C TYR A 271 -19.39 14.13 11.16
N TYR A 272 -20.44 14.28 10.35
CA TYR A 272 -21.36 13.21 9.99
C TYR A 272 -21.60 13.21 8.49
N VAL A 273 -21.34 12.07 7.87
CA VAL A 273 -21.57 11.80 6.44
C VAL A 273 -22.53 10.61 6.32
N ASN A 274 -23.54 10.72 5.46
CA ASN A 274 -24.44 9.63 5.09
C ASN A 274 -24.76 9.71 3.60
N ILE A 275 -25.09 8.61 2.92
CA ILE A 275 -25.40 8.63 1.49
C ILE A 275 -26.61 9.53 1.17
N ALA A 276 -26.57 10.18 0.01
CA ALA A 276 -27.70 10.98 -0.47
C ALA A 276 -28.92 10.09 -0.76
N GLY A 277 -30.10 10.55 -0.34
CA GLY A 277 -31.35 9.82 -0.60
C GLY A 277 -31.47 8.48 0.15
N ASP A 278 -30.66 8.28 1.20
CA ASP A 278 -30.75 7.13 2.08
C ASP A 278 -32.20 6.87 2.52
N ALA A 279 -32.62 5.62 2.36
CA ALA A 279 -33.98 5.17 2.62
C ALA A 279 -34.02 3.96 3.56
N ASP A 280 -32.89 3.31 3.82
CA ASP A 280 -32.76 2.26 4.81
C ASP A 280 -32.10 2.87 6.04
N TRP A 281 -32.78 2.82 7.19
CA TRP A 281 -32.24 3.35 8.44
C TRP A 281 -31.82 2.22 9.39
N THR A 282 -31.93 0.98 8.94
CA THR A 282 -31.74 -0.20 9.80
C THR A 282 -30.28 -0.57 9.97
N ASP A 283 -29.42 -0.09 9.07
CA ASP A 283 -27.98 -0.23 9.04
C ASP A 283 -27.22 1.06 9.38
N ASN A 284 -27.92 2.17 9.65
CA ASN A 284 -27.27 3.41 10.09
C ASN A 284 -26.75 3.30 11.52
N GLU A 285 -25.50 3.73 11.72
CA GLU A 285 -24.81 3.72 13.00
C GLU A 285 -24.67 5.11 13.62
N TYR A 286 -24.46 6.12 12.76
CA TYR A 286 -24.05 7.45 13.21
C TYR A 286 -25.10 8.53 12.95
N THR A 287 -25.94 8.34 11.93
CA THR A 287 -26.88 9.37 11.46
C THR A 287 -28.34 8.97 11.65
N SER A 288 -29.21 9.96 11.52
CA SER A 288 -30.67 9.83 11.68
C SER A 288 -31.45 10.48 10.53
N ALA A 289 -30.73 10.90 9.49
CA ALA A 289 -31.23 11.54 8.29
C ALA A 289 -30.28 11.25 7.12
N ALA A 290 -30.76 11.44 5.89
CA ALA A 290 -29.97 11.19 4.68
C ALA A 290 -28.98 12.33 4.50
N GLY A 291 -27.88 12.06 3.78
CA GLY A 291 -26.93 13.09 3.44
C GLY A 291 -27.52 14.14 2.49
N ASP A 292 -27.15 15.40 2.72
CA ASP A 292 -27.33 16.51 1.79
C ASP A 292 -26.18 17.49 2.03
N ASN A 293 -25.40 17.84 1.00
CA ASN A 293 -24.25 18.74 1.15
C ASN A 293 -24.66 20.15 1.63
N ALA A 294 -25.93 20.54 1.51
CA ALA A 294 -26.45 21.79 2.07
C ALA A 294 -26.71 21.75 3.59
N ASN A 295 -26.63 20.57 4.22
CA ASN A 295 -26.64 20.39 5.67
C ASN A 295 -25.29 20.79 6.28
N ASN A 296 -25.26 21.11 7.58
CA ASN A 296 -24.00 21.40 8.27
C ASN A 296 -23.04 20.22 8.34
N GLY A 297 -23.51 18.97 8.43
CA GLY A 297 -22.61 17.83 8.66
C GLY A 297 -22.08 17.74 10.09
N LYS A 298 -22.59 18.53 11.03
CA LYS A 298 -22.11 18.61 12.42
C LYS A 298 -23.10 18.02 13.43
N THR A 299 -24.18 17.40 12.96
CA THR A 299 -25.16 16.71 13.80
C THR A 299 -25.70 15.45 13.12
N PRO A 300 -26.09 14.40 13.87
CA PRO A 300 -26.68 13.19 13.29
C PRO A 300 -27.94 13.42 12.44
N GLY A 301 -28.67 14.51 12.68
CA GLY A 301 -29.92 14.83 11.97
C GLY A 301 -29.72 15.70 10.72
N ALA A 302 -28.48 16.12 10.45
CA ALA A 302 -28.12 16.93 9.30
C ALA A 302 -26.72 16.53 8.79
N PRO A 303 -26.51 15.26 8.36
CA PRO A 303 -25.23 14.84 7.78
C PRO A 303 -25.04 15.39 6.36
N MET A 304 -23.79 15.54 5.94
CA MET A 304 -23.46 15.82 4.53
C MET A 304 -23.50 14.54 3.70
N SER A 305 -23.64 14.66 2.38
CA SER A 305 -23.76 13.49 1.48
C SER A 305 -22.45 12.91 0.98
N SER A 306 -21.38 13.71 1.00
CA SER A 306 -20.08 13.33 0.49
C SER A 306 -18.97 13.66 1.49
N LEU A 307 -18.00 12.75 1.60
CA LEU A 307 -16.78 12.96 2.37
C LEU A 307 -15.94 14.08 1.76
N SER A 308 -15.75 14.11 0.44
CA SER A 308 -15.00 15.19 -0.21
C SER A 308 -15.67 16.55 -0.03
N ALA A 309 -17.01 16.59 -0.07
CA ALA A 309 -17.77 17.81 0.23
C ALA A 309 -17.57 18.29 1.65
N LEU A 310 -17.50 17.37 2.62
CA LEU A 310 -17.27 17.72 4.02
C LEU A 310 -15.86 18.27 4.23
N MET A 311 -14.85 17.64 3.63
CA MET A 311 -13.46 18.14 3.64
C MET A 311 -13.32 19.51 2.98
N ALA A 312 -14.10 19.79 1.92
CA ALA A 312 -14.09 21.11 1.27
C ALA A 312 -14.84 22.18 2.08
N ALA A 313 -15.73 21.77 2.98
CA ALA A 313 -16.57 22.67 3.77
C ALA A 313 -15.91 23.15 5.07
N TYR A 314 -14.95 22.40 5.61
CA TYR A 314 -14.35 22.64 6.91
C TYR A 314 -12.83 22.47 6.85
N ASP A 315 -12.13 23.35 7.57
CA ASP A 315 -10.73 23.14 7.95
C ASP A 315 -10.72 22.23 9.18
N LEU A 316 -10.26 20.99 9.02
CA LEU A 316 -10.27 20.00 10.10
C LEU A 316 -8.97 20.07 10.88
N ASP A 317 -9.07 20.03 12.20
CA ASP A 317 -7.93 20.11 13.10
C ASP A 317 -7.68 18.77 13.82
N GLN A 318 -6.53 18.70 14.47
CA GLN A 318 -6.20 17.57 15.34
C GLN A 318 -7.32 17.26 16.34
N GLY A 319 -7.75 15.99 16.35
CA GLY A 319 -8.78 15.49 17.26
C GLY A 319 -10.19 15.55 16.68
N ASP A 320 -10.36 16.08 15.47
CA ASP A 320 -11.61 15.98 14.73
C ASP A 320 -11.87 14.55 14.24
N THR A 321 -13.16 14.17 14.26
CA THR A 321 -13.61 12.85 13.84
C THR A 321 -14.75 12.95 12.85
N ILE A 322 -14.56 12.37 11.67
CA ILE A 322 -15.61 12.18 10.67
C ILE A 322 -16.20 10.78 10.83
N LEU A 323 -17.50 10.72 11.08
CA LEU A 323 -18.29 9.50 11.14
C LEU A 323 -19.03 9.33 9.82
N VAL A 324 -18.65 8.31 9.06
CA VAL A 324 -19.23 7.99 7.75
C VAL A 324 -20.13 6.78 7.92
N ASP A 325 -21.42 6.96 7.64
CA ASP A 325 -22.42 5.91 7.84
C ASP A 325 -22.31 4.78 6.80
N THR A 326 -23.07 3.71 7.00
CA THR A 326 -23.17 2.59 6.06
C THR A 326 -23.58 3.06 4.66
N GLY A 327 -22.93 2.53 3.62
CA GLY A 327 -23.30 2.82 2.23
C GLY A 327 -22.14 2.85 1.26
N GLU A 328 -22.46 3.00 -0.02
CA GLU A 328 -21.48 3.22 -1.09
C GLU A 328 -21.45 4.70 -1.48
N TYR A 329 -20.28 5.32 -1.27
CA TYR A 329 -19.99 6.73 -1.53
C TYR A 329 -19.14 6.84 -2.78
N LEU A 330 -19.69 7.48 -3.80
CA LEU A 330 -18.97 7.80 -5.01
C LEU A 330 -18.07 9.02 -4.78
N LEU A 331 -16.77 8.87 -4.98
CA LEU A 331 -15.78 9.95 -4.85
C LEU A 331 -15.40 10.48 -6.23
N VAL A 332 -15.90 11.67 -6.56
CA VAL A 332 -15.66 12.33 -7.86
C VAL A 332 -14.28 12.97 -7.97
N VAL A 333 -13.65 13.25 -6.83
CA VAL A 333 -12.28 13.76 -6.68
C VAL A 333 -11.53 12.90 -5.66
N ASN A 334 -10.21 13.09 -5.56
CA ASN A 334 -9.42 12.47 -4.50
C ASN A 334 -9.85 13.07 -3.15
N VAL A 335 -9.97 12.25 -2.10
CA VAL A 335 -10.07 12.79 -0.74
C VAL A 335 -8.67 13.22 -0.32
N LEU A 336 -8.45 14.53 -0.39
CA LEU A 336 -7.15 15.14 -0.08
C LEU A 336 -7.06 15.43 1.42
N LEU A 337 -6.01 14.94 2.05
CA LEU A 337 -5.65 15.27 3.43
C LEU A 337 -4.32 16.02 3.41
N GLY A 338 -4.37 17.29 3.78
CA GLY A 338 -3.21 18.18 3.85
C GLY A 338 -2.66 18.31 5.26
N ALA A 339 -1.59 19.10 5.42
CA ALA A 339 -0.99 19.38 6.73
C ALA A 339 -1.96 19.89 7.79
N GLN A 340 -2.98 20.64 7.39
CA GLN A 340 -4.04 21.10 8.29
C GLN A 340 -4.82 19.92 8.90
N ASP A 341 -5.04 18.85 8.14
CA ASP A 341 -5.83 17.68 8.54
C ASP A 341 -5.05 16.69 9.43
N SER A 342 -3.89 17.12 9.98
CA SER A 342 -3.06 16.27 10.82
C SER A 342 -3.77 15.89 12.12
N GLY A 343 -3.79 14.61 12.46
CA GLY A 343 -4.49 14.09 13.65
C GLY A 343 -5.99 13.89 13.47
N VAL A 344 -6.53 14.02 12.26
CA VAL A 344 -7.94 13.73 11.94
C VAL A 344 -8.19 12.22 11.95
N THR A 345 -9.36 11.82 12.45
CA THR A 345 -9.85 10.44 12.41
C THR A 345 -11.07 10.31 11.49
N ILE A 346 -11.05 9.35 10.57
CA ILE A 346 -12.19 9.02 9.69
C ILE A 346 -12.63 7.59 10.00
N VAL A 347 -13.89 7.44 10.42
CA VAL A 347 -14.46 6.16 10.88
C VAL A 347 -15.66 5.78 10.03
N GLY A 348 -15.61 4.61 9.39
CA GLY A 348 -16.75 4.00 8.72
C GLY A 348 -17.63 3.16 9.66
N ALA A 349 -18.63 2.50 9.11
CA ALA A 349 -19.54 1.61 9.84
C ALA A 349 -18.80 0.37 10.41
N GLN A 350 -19.12 -0.02 11.65
CA GLN A 350 -18.35 -1.04 12.39
C GLN A 350 -19.18 -2.25 12.82
N GLN A 351 -20.52 -2.19 12.73
CA GLN A 351 -21.34 -3.33 13.09
C GLN A 351 -21.21 -4.46 12.06
N PRO A 352 -21.27 -5.73 12.50
CA PRO A 352 -21.19 -6.86 11.58
C PRO A 352 -22.26 -6.80 10.47
N GLY A 353 -21.81 -6.77 9.22
CA GLY A 353 -22.66 -6.72 8.03
C GLY A 353 -23.01 -5.31 7.55
N HIS A 354 -22.50 -4.28 8.22
CA HIS A 354 -22.50 -2.90 7.75
C HIS A 354 -21.14 -2.58 7.12
N GLU A 355 -21.12 -1.70 6.13
CA GLU A 355 -19.90 -1.37 5.39
C GLU A 355 -19.98 0.05 4.83
N THR A 356 -18.91 0.83 5.03
CA THR A 356 -18.71 2.12 4.38
C THR A 356 -17.74 1.94 3.21
N ILE A 357 -18.27 2.01 1.99
CA ILE A 357 -17.50 1.83 0.75
C ILE A 357 -17.22 3.20 0.14
N LEU A 358 -15.96 3.57 0.04
CA LEU A 358 -15.45 4.74 -0.65
C LEU A 358 -14.96 4.32 -2.04
N ASN A 359 -15.73 4.63 -3.07
CA ASN A 359 -15.48 4.20 -4.45
C ASN A 359 -15.06 5.40 -5.32
N ARG A 360 -13.79 5.42 -5.76
CA ARG A 360 -13.26 6.50 -6.60
C ARG A 360 -13.80 6.50 -8.03
N ASN A 361 -14.25 5.34 -8.52
CA ASN A 361 -14.82 5.13 -9.86
C ASN A 361 -14.03 5.78 -11.02
N ASN A 362 -12.71 5.92 -10.86
CA ASN A 362 -11.81 6.44 -11.87
C ASN A 362 -10.43 5.82 -11.68
N THR A 363 -10.12 4.85 -12.53
CA THR A 363 -8.87 4.10 -12.52
C THR A 363 -7.78 4.74 -13.37
N SER A 364 -7.94 6.00 -13.79
CA SER A 364 -6.91 6.72 -14.55
C SER A 364 -5.81 7.22 -13.63
N ALA A 365 -4.54 7.22 -14.08
CA ALA A 365 -3.42 7.69 -13.27
C ALA A 365 -3.65 9.09 -12.65
N GLY A 366 -3.32 9.25 -11.37
CA GLY A 366 -3.57 10.47 -10.59
C GLY A 366 -4.91 10.52 -9.84
N ASN A 367 -5.74 9.48 -9.96
CA ASN A 367 -7.03 9.40 -9.27
C ASN A 367 -6.96 8.36 -8.15
N TYR A 368 -6.99 8.82 -6.90
CA TYR A 368 -6.83 7.98 -5.71
C TYR A 368 -8.08 8.09 -4.82
N VAL A 369 -8.39 7.08 -4.01
CA VAL A 369 -9.44 7.24 -2.98
C VAL A 369 -8.98 8.28 -1.96
N PHE A 370 -7.79 8.08 -1.37
CA PHE A 370 -7.12 9.05 -0.51
C PHE A 370 -5.77 9.49 -1.07
N GLU A 371 -5.48 10.79 -0.93
CA GLU A 371 -4.18 11.40 -1.21
C GLU A 371 -3.70 12.18 0.02
N LEU A 372 -2.50 11.88 0.50
CA LEU A 372 -1.88 12.59 1.63
C LEU A 372 -0.85 13.60 1.14
N LEU A 373 -0.89 14.82 1.68
CA LEU A 373 0.07 15.91 1.47
C LEU A 373 0.46 16.53 2.82
N ASP A 374 1.52 16.00 3.45
CA ASP A 374 2.06 16.52 4.73
C ASP A 374 1.09 16.37 5.91
N ALA A 375 0.16 15.41 5.82
CA ALA A 375 -0.83 15.11 6.84
C ALA A 375 -0.32 14.04 7.82
N ASP A 376 0.05 14.47 9.02
CA ASP A 376 0.59 13.60 10.07
C ASP A 376 -0.51 13.02 10.96
N ASP A 377 -0.26 11.86 11.58
CA ASP A 377 -1.09 11.27 12.64
C ASP A 377 -2.56 11.02 12.23
N VAL A 378 -2.86 10.91 10.92
CA VAL A 378 -4.20 10.60 10.41
C VAL A 378 -4.59 9.16 10.77
N THR A 379 -5.85 8.95 11.17
CA THR A 379 -6.42 7.61 11.37
C THR A 379 -7.56 7.32 10.42
N LEU A 380 -7.46 6.23 9.65
CA LEU A 380 -8.50 5.68 8.79
C LEU A 380 -8.99 4.35 9.39
N GLN A 381 -10.27 4.26 9.74
CA GLN A 381 -10.81 3.13 10.49
C GLN A 381 -12.12 2.59 9.88
N SER A 382 -12.21 1.26 9.71
CA SER A 382 -13.43 0.57 9.25
C SER A 382 -13.95 1.10 7.90
N LEU A 383 -13.03 1.39 6.97
CA LEU A 383 -13.34 1.89 5.63
C LEU A 383 -13.02 0.84 4.56
N SER A 384 -13.82 0.83 3.49
CA SER A 384 -13.58 0.03 2.29
C SER A 384 -13.18 0.94 1.13
N LEU A 385 -11.97 0.83 0.59
CA LEU A 385 -11.40 1.73 -0.45
C LEU A 385 -11.27 1.01 -1.79
N THR A 386 -11.93 1.50 -2.84
CA THR A 386 -11.94 0.83 -4.15
C THR A 386 -12.11 1.76 -5.35
N GLY A 387 -11.91 1.23 -6.56
CA GLY A 387 -12.25 1.89 -7.83
C GLY A 387 -11.33 3.04 -8.24
N GLY A 388 -10.20 3.24 -7.54
CA GLY A 388 -9.19 4.22 -7.87
C GLY A 388 -8.08 3.64 -8.75
N TYR A 389 -7.19 4.50 -9.20
CA TYR A 389 -5.88 4.06 -9.69
C TYR A 389 -5.05 3.48 -8.54
N ARG A 390 -5.18 4.08 -7.35
CA ARG A 390 -4.73 3.52 -6.06
C ARG A 390 -5.76 3.77 -4.98
N GLY A 391 -5.82 2.90 -3.97
CA GLY A 391 -6.65 3.14 -2.79
C GLY A 391 -6.08 4.29 -1.97
N LEU A 392 -4.81 4.21 -1.61
CA LEU A 392 -4.13 5.25 -0.82
C LEU A 392 -2.78 5.62 -1.43
N PHE A 393 -2.50 6.92 -1.53
CA PHE A 393 -1.25 7.42 -2.07
C PHE A 393 -0.63 8.57 -1.25
N ALA A 394 0.68 8.50 -1.06
CA ALA A 394 1.49 9.62 -0.57
C ALA A 394 2.81 9.70 -1.35
N ASP A 395 3.14 10.87 -1.89
CA ASP A 395 4.35 11.05 -2.70
C ASP A 395 5.63 11.14 -1.84
N THR A 396 6.81 11.10 -2.48
CA THR A 396 8.14 11.15 -1.83
C THR A 396 8.40 12.44 -1.04
N ASN A 397 7.65 13.50 -1.26
CA ASN A 397 7.78 14.76 -0.52
C ASN A 397 6.52 15.09 0.28
N SER A 398 5.63 14.10 0.44
CA SER A 398 4.43 14.33 1.23
C SER A 398 4.79 14.49 2.70
N ASP A 399 5.72 13.70 3.23
CA ASP A 399 6.15 13.75 4.65
C ASP A 399 5.00 13.41 5.62
N SER A 400 3.99 12.64 5.15
CA SER A 400 2.86 12.23 5.97
C SER A 400 3.25 11.05 6.85
N ASP A 401 3.56 11.35 8.11
CA ASP A 401 4.05 10.39 9.08
C ASP A 401 2.94 9.92 10.03
N GLY A 402 3.09 8.74 10.61
CA GLY A 402 2.19 8.28 11.68
C GLY A 402 0.78 7.92 11.24
N LEU A 403 0.54 7.76 9.94
CA LEU A 403 -0.73 7.26 9.40
C LEU A 403 -1.11 5.93 10.06
N THR A 404 -2.34 5.83 10.55
CA THR A 404 -2.94 4.59 11.05
C THR A 404 -4.08 4.12 10.17
N ILE A 405 -4.02 2.88 9.68
CA ILE A 405 -5.10 2.18 8.99
C ILE A 405 -5.54 1.01 9.86
N LEU A 406 -6.80 0.97 10.24
CA LEU A 406 -7.34 -0.01 11.18
C LEU A 406 -8.64 -0.64 10.65
N ASP A 407 -8.76 -1.95 10.75
CA ASP A 407 -10.02 -2.68 10.46
C ASP A 407 -10.60 -2.33 9.08
N SER A 408 -9.74 -2.06 8.10
CA SER A 408 -10.14 -1.50 6.80
C SER A 408 -9.95 -2.52 5.68
N ARG A 409 -10.63 -2.29 4.56
CA ARG A 409 -10.54 -3.13 3.36
C ARG A 409 -10.06 -2.28 2.19
N ILE A 410 -9.01 -2.68 1.49
CA ILE A 410 -8.46 -1.91 0.37
C ILE A 410 -8.33 -2.88 -0.81
N TYR A 411 -9.10 -2.63 -1.87
CA TYR A 411 -9.26 -3.61 -2.94
C TYR A 411 -9.69 -3.06 -4.30
N ASP A 412 -9.40 -3.85 -5.34
CA ASP A 412 -9.78 -3.62 -6.73
C ASP A 412 -9.37 -2.21 -7.24
N ASN A 413 -8.18 -1.75 -6.85
CA ASN A 413 -7.56 -0.54 -7.40
C ASN A 413 -6.57 -0.90 -8.52
N ALA A 414 -6.41 -0.02 -9.52
CA ALA A 414 -5.79 -0.43 -10.78
C ALA A 414 -4.25 -0.58 -10.79
N GLU A 415 -3.52 -0.15 -9.75
CA GLU A 415 -2.06 -0.31 -9.67
C GLU A 415 -1.56 -0.74 -8.28
N GLN A 416 -1.84 0.01 -7.22
CA GLN A 416 -1.53 -0.42 -5.85
C GLN A 416 -2.72 -0.18 -4.96
N GLU A 417 -2.95 -1.08 -4.01
CA GLU A 417 -3.96 -0.84 -2.99
C GLU A 417 -3.47 0.27 -2.05
N ILE A 418 -2.23 0.15 -1.57
CA ILE A 418 -1.57 1.16 -0.73
C ILE A 418 -0.18 1.44 -1.29
N PHE A 419 0.12 2.72 -1.57
CA PHE A 419 1.46 3.14 -1.97
C PHE A 419 1.94 4.41 -1.24
N LEU A 420 2.88 4.21 -0.32
CA LEU A 420 3.48 5.29 0.48
C LEU A 420 4.99 5.36 0.18
N ARG A 421 5.43 6.49 -0.35
CA ARG A 421 6.80 6.69 -0.82
C ARG A 421 7.75 7.09 0.32
N THR A 422 9.03 7.28 0.03
CA THR A 422 10.15 7.25 0.98
C THR A 422 10.11 8.19 2.20
N SER A 423 9.35 9.29 2.17
CA SER A 423 9.29 10.23 3.32
C SER A 423 8.10 10.00 4.24
N ASN A 424 7.31 8.95 4.02
CA ASN A 424 6.09 8.71 4.79
C ASN A 424 6.37 7.56 5.75
N ASP A 425 6.80 7.91 6.95
CA ASP A 425 7.36 7.04 7.96
C ASP A 425 6.32 6.71 9.05
N ALA A 426 6.67 5.76 9.92
CA ALA A 426 5.88 5.40 11.10
C ALA A 426 4.42 4.96 10.82
N VAL A 427 4.14 4.48 9.60
CA VAL A 427 2.82 4.00 9.19
C VAL A 427 2.44 2.75 9.99
N THR A 428 1.20 2.69 10.46
CA THR A 428 0.64 1.50 11.13
C THR A 428 -0.55 0.98 10.33
N ILE A 429 -0.51 -0.29 9.91
CA ILE A 429 -1.64 -0.98 9.27
C ILE A 429 -1.98 -2.19 10.12
N THR A 430 -3.19 -2.24 10.67
CA THR A 430 -3.59 -3.27 11.63
C THR A 430 -4.97 -3.83 11.33
N ASP A 431 -5.12 -5.15 11.52
CA ASP A 431 -6.38 -5.89 11.41
C ASP A 431 -7.14 -5.61 10.10
N SER A 432 -6.42 -5.33 9.01
CA SER A 432 -7.00 -4.91 7.73
C SER A 432 -6.88 -5.98 6.64
N GLU A 433 -7.77 -5.93 5.65
CA GLU A 433 -7.79 -6.83 4.50
C GLU A 433 -7.37 -6.08 3.23
N VAL A 434 -6.32 -6.54 2.55
CA VAL A 434 -5.84 -5.94 1.29
C VAL A 434 -5.88 -7.00 0.20
N PHE A 435 -6.67 -6.79 -0.85
CA PHE A 435 -6.87 -7.82 -1.86
C PHE A 435 -7.25 -7.30 -3.25
N ASP A 436 -6.93 -8.09 -4.27
CA ASP A 436 -7.45 -7.87 -5.62
C ASP A 436 -8.30 -9.08 -6.05
N SER A 437 -9.52 -8.82 -6.53
CA SER A 437 -10.45 -9.84 -7.02
C SER A 437 -10.28 -10.16 -8.51
N THR A 438 -9.51 -9.35 -9.23
CA THR A 438 -9.20 -9.51 -10.64
C THR A 438 -7.85 -10.21 -10.87
N ALA A 439 -7.63 -10.74 -12.07
CA ALA A 439 -6.39 -11.47 -12.37
C ALA A 439 -5.25 -10.46 -12.51
N PRO A 440 -4.13 -10.61 -11.79
CA PRO A 440 -3.28 -9.46 -11.58
C PRO A 440 -2.60 -8.98 -12.87
N GLY A 441 -2.70 -7.69 -13.15
CA GLY A 441 -1.93 -6.94 -14.12
C GLY A 441 -0.44 -6.88 -13.75
N TYR A 442 0.38 -6.43 -14.71
CA TYR A 442 1.81 -6.21 -14.44
C TYR A 442 1.96 -5.01 -13.52
N HIS A 443 2.48 -5.21 -12.30
CA HIS A 443 2.74 -4.21 -11.24
C HIS A 443 1.64 -3.98 -10.20
N GLU A 444 0.68 -4.89 -10.07
CA GLU A 444 -0.30 -4.82 -8.97
C GLU A 444 0.32 -5.31 -7.66
N TYR A 445 0.63 -4.38 -6.73
CA TYR A 445 1.10 -4.69 -5.39
C TYR A 445 -0.02 -4.38 -4.38
N GLY A 446 -0.18 -5.22 -3.36
CA GLY A 446 -1.11 -4.91 -2.28
C GLY A 446 -0.60 -3.72 -1.49
N ILE A 447 0.45 -3.94 -0.69
CA ILE A 447 1.03 -2.92 0.17
C ILE A 447 2.44 -2.60 -0.32
N GLU A 448 2.68 -1.38 -0.83
CA GLU A 448 4.02 -0.87 -1.17
C GLU A 448 4.43 0.28 -0.24
N LEU A 449 5.48 0.07 0.54
CA LEU A 449 5.95 1.01 1.55
C LEU A 449 7.45 1.27 1.43
N GLN A 450 7.80 2.54 1.26
CA GLN A 450 9.19 2.95 1.09
C GLN A 450 9.75 3.74 2.27
N GLY A 451 8.89 4.15 3.21
CA GLY A 451 9.28 4.81 4.47
C GLY A 451 9.77 3.84 5.55
N ASP A 452 10.36 4.42 6.58
CA ASP A 452 10.96 3.76 7.73
C ASP A 452 9.93 3.58 8.87
N GLN A 453 10.24 2.71 9.84
CA GLN A 453 9.49 2.52 11.10
C GLN A 453 8.01 2.13 10.97
N THR A 454 7.61 1.55 9.85
CA THR A 454 6.25 1.03 9.62
C THR A 454 5.99 -0.24 10.41
N THR A 455 4.78 -0.38 10.95
CA THR A 455 4.25 -1.61 11.57
C THR A 455 3.05 -2.15 10.79
N LEU A 456 3.13 -3.41 10.34
CA LEU A 456 2.03 -4.16 9.73
C LEU A 456 1.66 -5.33 10.63
N THR A 457 0.46 -5.35 11.22
CA THR A 457 0.07 -6.39 12.18
C THR A 457 -1.34 -6.95 11.96
N GLY A 458 -1.51 -8.27 12.02
CA GLY A 458 -2.85 -8.88 11.98
C GLY A 458 -3.57 -8.76 10.64
N ASN A 459 -2.89 -8.38 9.56
CA ASN A 459 -3.51 -8.12 8.27
C ASN A 459 -3.66 -9.40 7.43
N VAL A 460 -4.62 -9.37 6.50
CA VAL A 460 -4.81 -10.42 5.48
C VAL A 460 -4.50 -9.83 4.10
N VAL A 461 -3.55 -10.40 3.37
CA VAL A 461 -3.07 -9.86 2.08
C VAL A 461 -3.00 -10.93 0.99
N TYR A 462 -3.77 -10.77 -0.11
CA TYR A 462 -3.81 -11.78 -1.19
C TYR A 462 -4.19 -11.23 -2.56
N GLY A 463 -3.92 -11.99 -3.63
CA GLY A 463 -4.41 -11.69 -4.98
C GLY A 463 -3.51 -10.80 -5.86
N HIS A 464 -2.33 -10.39 -5.38
CA HIS A 464 -1.48 -9.42 -6.07
C HIS A 464 -0.29 -10.07 -6.80
N THR A 465 0.56 -9.26 -7.46
CA THR A 465 1.91 -9.69 -7.86
C THR A 465 2.81 -9.90 -6.64
N HIS A 466 2.91 -8.87 -5.79
CA HIS A 466 3.51 -8.95 -4.48
C HIS A 466 2.46 -8.59 -3.44
N GLY A 467 2.32 -9.40 -2.38
CA GLY A 467 1.43 -9.06 -1.27
C GLY A 467 1.92 -7.81 -0.55
N ILE A 468 3.10 -7.91 0.06
CA ILE A 468 3.76 -6.82 0.80
C ILE A 468 5.13 -6.54 0.19
N HIS A 469 5.38 -5.29 -0.20
CA HIS A 469 6.65 -4.79 -0.70
C HIS A 469 7.19 -3.66 0.18
N VAL A 470 8.39 -3.86 0.74
CA VAL A 470 8.99 -2.89 1.68
C VAL A 470 10.43 -2.57 1.28
N THR A 471 10.79 -1.28 1.29
CA THR A 471 12.17 -0.82 1.03
C THR A 471 12.78 0.07 2.11
N GLY A 472 11.98 0.58 3.06
CA GLY A 472 12.48 1.35 4.19
C GLY A 472 13.05 0.48 5.32
N ARG A 473 13.46 1.11 6.41
CA ARG A 473 14.24 0.55 7.52
C ARG A 473 13.45 0.48 8.83
N GLY A 474 13.86 -0.42 9.72
CA GLY A 474 13.26 -0.57 11.04
C GLY A 474 11.77 -0.93 10.99
N ASN A 475 11.33 -1.61 9.93
CA ASN A 475 9.94 -1.97 9.70
C ASN A 475 9.60 -3.31 10.38
N GLN A 476 8.38 -3.44 10.87
CA GLN A 476 7.87 -4.64 11.55
C GLN A 476 6.69 -5.23 10.76
N ILE A 477 6.77 -6.50 10.37
CA ILE A 477 5.70 -7.25 9.70
C ILE A 477 5.36 -8.45 10.56
N LEU A 478 4.28 -8.35 11.35
CA LEU A 478 3.97 -9.23 12.49
C LEU A 478 2.59 -9.89 12.33
N ASP A 479 2.45 -11.18 12.58
CA ASP A 479 1.13 -11.85 12.70
C ASP A 479 0.18 -11.63 11.49
N ASN A 480 0.72 -11.52 10.28
CA ASN A 480 -0.09 -11.35 9.06
C ASN A 480 -0.35 -12.68 8.37
N THR A 481 -1.49 -12.79 7.67
CA THR A 481 -1.82 -13.93 6.79
C THR A 481 -1.69 -13.50 5.32
N ILE A 482 -0.72 -14.06 4.59
CA ILE A 482 -0.34 -13.58 3.25
C ILE A 482 -0.34 -14.74 2.25
N TYR A 483 -1.23 -14.70 1.26
CA TYR A 483 -1.39 -15.86 0.38
C TYR A 483 -1.82 -15.56 -1.05
N ASP A 484 -1.68 -16.56 -1.93
CA ASP A 484 -2.13 -16.53 -3.33
C ASP A 484 -1.70 -15.28 -4.12
N ASN A 485 -0.51 -14.71 -3.80
CA ASN A 485 0.12 -13.69 -4.62
C ASN A 485 0.98 -14.35 -5.71
N SER A 486 0.88 -13.85 -6.94
CA SER A 486 1.42 -14.53 -8.13
C SER A 486 2.96 -14.58 -8.20
N ASP A 487 3.67 -13.72 -7.46
CA ASP A 487 5.12 -13.81 -7.26
C ASP A 487 5.48 -14.00 -5.77
N ARG A 488 5.50 -12.92 -4.95
CA ARG A 488 6.00 -13.02 -3.56
C ARG A 488 4.92 -12.67 -2.56
N GLY A 489 4.86 -13.42 -1.46
CA GLY A 489 4.07 -13.01 -0.29
C GLY A 489 4.65 -11.73 0.29
N ILE A 490 5.91 -11.80 0.74
CA ILE A 490 6.68 -10.65 1.22
C ILE A 490 7.92 -10.45 0.34
N ASN A 491 8.11 -9.21 -0.12
CA ASN A 491 9.27 -8.75 -0.86
C ASN A 491 9.97 -7.60 -0.11
N PHE A 492 10.98 -7.94 0.70
CA PHE A 492 11.69 -6.99 1.56
C PHE A 492 13.08 -6.68 0.99
N ASN A 493 13.33 -5.43 0.57
CA ASN A 493 14.59 -5.03 -0.04
C ASN A 493 15.15 -3.74 0.56
N VAL A 494 16.08 -3.86 1.49
CA VAL A 494 16.58 -2.73 2.28
C VAL A 494 18.11 -2.63 2.22
N SER A 495 18.62 -1.41 2.41
CA SER A 495 20.04 -1.14 2.57
C SER A 495 20.31 -0.35 3.85
N ALA A 496 21.38 -0.73 4.56
CA ALA A 496 21.74 -0.17 5.86
C ALA A 496 20.55 -0.17 6.84
N ASP A 497 19.85 -1.31 6.94
CA ASP A 497 18.72 -1.47 7.84
C ASP A 497 19.10 -1.26 9.31
N THR A 498 18.13 -0.79 10.08
CA THR A 498 18.25 -0.36 11.48
C THR A 498 17.54 -1.30 12.46
N GLY A 499 17.12 -2.47 12.00
CA GLY A 499 16.51 -3.52 12.83
C GLY A 499 15.07 -3.80 12.45
N SER A 500 14.82 -4.11 11.18
CA SER A 500 13.53 -4.61 10.73
C SER A 500 13.29 -6.05 11.20
N GLU A 501 12.02 -6.43 11.28
CA GLU A 501 11.56 -7.73 11.78
C GLU A 501 10.39 -8.26 10.94
N ILE A 502 10.43 -9.53 10.58
CA ILE A 502 9.33 -10.27 9.95
C ILE A 502 9.01 -11.45 10.85
N SER A 503 7.96 -11.36 11.67
CA SER A 503 7.66 -12.38 12.67
C SER A 503 6.23 -12.88 12.68
N ASP A 504 6.05 -14.14 13.10
CA ASP A 504 4.74 -14.73 13.41
C ASP A 504 3.73 -14.74 12.24
N ASN A 505 4.19 -14.56 10.99
CA ASN A 505 3.32 -14.52 9.83
C ASN A 505 2.99 -15.93 9.31
N THR A 506 1.80 -16.08 8.74
CA THR A 506 1.34 -17.29 8.03
C THR A 506 1.32 -17.03 6.52
N ILE A 507 2.18 -17.72 5.74
CA ILE A 507 2.46 -17.36 4.35
C ILE A 507 2.41 -18.58 3.42
N TYR A 508 1.49 -18.59 2.45
CA TYR A 508 1.31 -19.76 1.57
C TYR A 508 0.73 -19.46 0.18
N GLY A 509 0.82 -20.41 -0.76
CA GLY A 509 0.19 -20.26 -2.07
C GLY A 509 0.84 -19.24 -3.02
N ASN A 510 1.95 -18.62 -2.61
CA ASN A 510 2.70 -17.68 -3.46
C ASN A 510 3.71 -18.43 -4.36
N GLN A 511 4.44 -17.73 -5.23
CA GLN A 511 5.62 -18.34 -5.87
C GLN A 511 6.78 -18.47 -4.87
N VAL A 512 7.12 -17.37 -4.21
CA VAL A 512 8.04 -17.35 -3.07
C VAL A 512 7.29 -16.82 -1.86
N GLY A 513 7.37 -17.51 -0.72
CA GLY A 513 6.72 -17.03 0.50
C GLY A 513 7.33 -15.71 0.98
N ILE A 514 8.62 -15.73 1.34
CA ILE A 514 9.37 -14.55 1.76
C ILE A 514 10.63 -14.42 0.91
N TRP A 515 10.86 -13.25 0.33
CA TRP A 515 12.16 -12.85 -0.21
C TRP A 515 12.67 -11.64 0.55
N ALA A 516 13.91 -11.72 1.07
CA ALA A 516 14.50 -10.66 1.88
C ALA A 516 15.98 -10.41 1.57
N SER A 517 16.33 -9.13 1.43
CA SER A 517 17.70 -8.66 1.19
C SER A 517 18.00 -7.44 2.06
N ALA A 518 19.03 -7.54 2.89
CA ALA A 518 19.45 -6.44 3.78
C ALA A 518 20.97 -6.21 3.68
N ASN A 519 21.42 -5.40 2.72
CA ASN A 519 22.86 -5.16 2.54
C ASN A 519 23.36 -4.07 3.50
N GLY A 520 24.36 -4.40 4.32
CA GLY A 520 24.98 -3.46 5.26
C GLY A 520 24.14 -3.18 6.50
N ALA A 521 23.15 -4.02 6.82
CA ALA A 521 22.30 -3.89 7.98
C ALA A 521 23.07 -4.07 9.30
N ALA A 522 22.77 -3.21 10.27
CA ALA A 522 23.30 -3.30 11.64
C ALA A 522 22.30 -2.65 12.63
N PRO A 523 21.49 -3.43 13.37
CA PRO A 523 21.46 -4.89 13.44
C PRO A 523 20.96 -5.55 12.14
N TRP A 524 21.12 -6.87 12.04
CA TRP A 524 20.65 -7.65 10.88
C TRP A 524 19.12 -7.71 10.87
N LEU A 525 18.52 -7.85 9.69
CA LEU A 525 17.09 -8.12 9.52
C LEU A 525 16.79 -9.52 10.09
N ILE A 526 15.80 -9.63 10.97
CA ILE A 526 15.36 -10.89 11.57
C ILE A 526 14.07 -11.38 10.92
N ILE A 527 14.04 -12.66 10.54
CA ILE A 527 12.84 -13.34 10.06
C ILE A 527 12.58 -14.51 11.00
N GLU A 528 11.57 -14.41 11.86
CA GLU A 528 11.38 -15.39 12.93
C GLU A 528 9.95 -15.89 13.18
N ASN A 529 9.82 -17.12 13.68
CA ASN A 529 8.53 -17.70 14.06
C ASN A 529 7.46 -17.72 12.96
N ASN A 530 7.83 -17.59 11.67
CA ASN A 530 6.88 -17.61 10.56
C ASN A 530 6.53 -19.06 10.18
N GLU A 531 5.29 -19.27 9.74
CA GLU A 531 4.81 -20.51 9.12
C GLU A 531 4.69 -20.31 7.60
N VAL A 532 5.62 -20.89 6.83
CA VAL A 532 5.75 -20.64 5.37
C VAL A 532 5.62 -21.93 4.58
N PHE A 533 4.55 -22.10 3.82
CA PHE A 533 4.22 -23.41 3.25
C PHE A 533 3.46 -23.39 1.92
N TYR A 534 3.48 -24.51 1.21
CA TYR A 534 2.75 -24.73 -0.06
C TYR A 534 2.92 -23.61 -1.10
N ASN A 535 4.10 -22.98 -1.15
CA ASN A 535 4.45 -22.05 -2.23
C ASN A 535 4.90 -22.82 -3.48
N SER A 536 4.62 -22.28 -4.65
CA SER A 536 4.87 -22.93 -5.94
C SER A 536 6.35 -22.95 -6.35
N LYS A 537 7.23 -22.26 -5.62
CA LYS A 537 8.68 -22.44 -5.62
C LYS A 537 9.25 -22.53 -4.21
N HIS A 538 9.73 -21.42 -3.65
CA HIS A 538 10.51 -21.39 -2.41
C HIS A 538 9.66 -20.97 -1.22
N GLY A 539 9.98 -21.49 -0.04
CA GLY A 539 9.44 -20.93 1.20
C GLY A 539 10.07 -19.57 1.48
N ILE A 540 11.33 -19.56 1.91
CA ILE A 540 12.06 -18.35 2.31
C ILE A 540 13.36 -18.22 1.51
N GLU A 541 13.65 -17.04 0.97
CA GLU A 541 14.91 -16.71 0.31
C GLU A 541 15.54 -15.47 0.95
N VAL A 542 16.75 -15.62 1.50
CA VAL A 542 17.48 -14.56 2.21
C VAL A 542 18.86 -14.29 1.63
N THR A 543 19.30 -13.03 1.68
CA THR A 543 20.64 -12.63 1.22
C THR A 543 21.23 -11.48 2.02
N TYR A 544 22.56 -11.46 2.16
CA TYR A 544 23.32 -10.48 2.96
C TYR A 544 23.05 -10.58 4.47
N ASN A 545 22.86 -9.44 5.16
CA ASN A 545 22.75 -9.34 6.62
C ASN A 545 21.32 -9.65 7.09
N VAL A 546 20.88 -10.88 6.81
CA VAL A 546 19.56 -11.41 7.18
C VAL A 546 19.75 -12.72 7.96
N GLU A 547 19.02 -12.87 9.05
CA GLU A 547 18.95 -14.09 9.85
C GLU A 547 17.52 -14.64 9.87
N ALA A 548 17.31 -15.82 9.29
CA ALA A 548 16.06 -16.55 9.36
C ALA A 548 16.12 -17.57 10.49
N ILE A 549 15.33 -17.38 11.54
CA ILE A 549 15.42 -18.13 12.80
C ILE A 549 14.06 -18.67 13.27
N LEU A 550 14.00 -19.88 13.83
CA LEU A 550 12.77 -20.43 14.43
C LEU A 550 11.54 -20.54 13.48
N ASN A 551 11.72 -20.50 12.16
CA ASN A 551 10.62 -20.63 11.21
C ASN A 551 10.23 -22.10 10.98
N ARG A 552 8.96 -22.33 10.65
CA ARG A 552 8.41 -23.61 10.20
C ARG A 552 8.15 -23.53 8.69
N VAL A 553 8.93 -24.26 7.89
CA VAL A 553 8.92 -24.11 6.43
C VAL A 553 8.72 -25.43 5.71
N TYR A 554 7.58 -25.61 5.03
CA TYR A 554 7.23 -26.94 4.52
C TYR A 554 6.35 -27.01 3.28
N GLY A 555 6.42 -28.15 2.58
CA GLY A 555 5.53 -28.43 1.46
C GLY A 555 5.71 -27.52 0.23
N ASN A 556 6.78 -26.73 0.18
CA ASN A 556 7.07 -25.87 -0.97
C ASN A 556 7.57 -26.74 -2.13
N VAL A 557 7.20 -26.38 -3.36
CA VAL A 557 7.47 -27.22 -4.55
C VAL A 557 8.96 -27.36 -4.85
N GLU A 558 9.75 -26.33 -4.54
CA GLU A 558 11.20 -26.35 -4.67
C GLU A 558 11.85 -26.38 -3.28
N ASP A 559 12.51 -25.31 -2.89
CA ASP A 559 13.37 -25.30 -1.69
C ASP A 559 12.62 -24.72 -0.50
N GLY A 560 12.82 -25.29 0.69
CA GLY A 560 12.29 -24.72 1.93
C GLY A 560 12.90 -23.35 2.17
N ILE A 561 14.20 -23.30 2.47
CA ILE A 561 14.92 -22.05 2.76
C ILE A 561 16.19 -21.94 1.90
N ARG A 562 16.41 -20.78 1.28
CA ARG A 562 17.64 -20.41 0.57
C ARG A 562 18.38 -19.29 1.27
N ALA A 563 19.69 -19.44 1.48
CA ALA A 563 20.55 -18.36 1.99
C ALA A 563 21.78 -18.15 1.11
N THR A 564 22.09 -16.89 0.82
CA THR A 564 23.27 -16.51 0.04
C THR A 564 23.99 -15.31 0.65
N ARG A 565 25.27 -15.13 0.31
CA ARG A 565 26.10 -13.99 0.74
C ARG A 565 26.16 -13.85 2.26
N ASP A 566 26.48 -14.96 2.93
CA ASP A 566 26.66 -15.08 4.38
C ASP A 566 25.39 -14.89 5.23
N ALA A 567 24.20 -14.87 4.61
CA ALA A 567 22.95 -14.94 5.35
C ALA A 567 22.86 -16.23 6.18
N VAL A 568 22.18 -16.14 7.33
CA VAL A 568 22.14 -17.19 8.35
C VAL A 568 20.74 -17.80 8.43
N ILE A 569 20.69 -19.13 8.44
CA ILE A 569 19.49 -19.94 8.67
C ILE A 569 19.72 -20.71 9.97
N ALA A 570 19.03 -20.35 11.04
CA ALA A 570 19.25 -20.91 12.37
C ALA A 570 17.99 -21.50 13.02
N GLN A 571 18.05 -22.65 13.68
CA GLN A 571 16.95 -23.13 14.53
C GLN A 571 15.59 -23.29 13.83
N ASN A 572 15.57 -23.43 12.49
CA ASN A 572 14.33 -23.63 11.73
C ASN A 572 13.95 -25.11 11.68
N THR A 573 12.65 -25.37 11.52
CA THR A 573 12.11 -26.70 11.22
C THR A 573 11.65 -26.75 9.76
N VAL A 574 12.27 -27.60 8.94
CA VAL A 574 12.12 -27.58 7.47
C VAL A 574 11.84 -28.98 6.91
N TRP A 575 10.67 -29.19 6.30
CA TRP A 575 10.26 -30.53 5.83
C TRP A 575 9.34 -30.54 4.61
N ASP A 576 9.16 -31.71 3.96
CA ASP A 576 8.26 -31.90 2.82
C ASP A 576 8.53 -31.02 1.58
N ASN A 577 9.70 -30.38 1.49
CA ASN A 577 10.10 -29.61 0.31
C ASN A 577 10.87 -30.52 -0.67
N ARG A 578 11.20 -30.03 -1.88
CA ARG A 578 12.13 -30.77 -2.77
C ARG A 578 13.54 -30.82 -2.16
N HIS A 579 14.05 -29.67 -1.74
CA HIS A 579 15.23 -29.57 -0.89
C HIS A 579 14.87 -28.80 0.38
N GLY A 580 15.42 -29.19 1.53
CA GLY A 580 15.16 -28.48 2.78
C GLY A 580 15.80 -27.10 2.79
N ILE A 581 17.14 -27.06 2.92
CA ILE A 581 17.93 -25.83 2.96
C ILE A 581 18.92 -25.82 1.80
N VAL A 582 19.07 -24.67 1.12
CA VAL A 582 20.10 -24.44 0.11
C VAL A 582 20.97 -23.25 0.51
N LEU A 583 22.28 -23.46 0.56
CA LEU A 583 23.27 -22.45 0.94
C LEU A 583 24.19 -22.10 -0.23
N GLY A 584 24.36 -20.80 -0.46
CA GLY A 584 25.32 -20.27 -1.41
C GLY A 584 24.87 -20.36 -2.88
N GLY A 585 25.84 -20.26 -3.79
CA GLY A 585 25.57 -20.03 -5.20
C GLY A 585 26.81 -19.69 -6.03
N TYR A 586 26.77 -18.57 -6.76
CA TYR A 586 27.87 -18.10 -7.61
C TYR A 586 28.99 -17.45 -6.76
N TYR A 587 29.99 -18.24 -6.35
CA TYR A 587 31.10 -17.81 -5.47
C TYR A 587 30.64 -17.08 -4.20
N ASN A 588 29.57 -17.57 -3.57
CA ASN A 588 29.08 -17.07 -2.30
C ASN A 588 28.67 -18.23 -1.39
N SER A 589 28.69 -17.93 -0.10
CA SER A 589 28.39 -18.79 1.05
C SER A 589 26.97 -18.54 1.57
N GLY A 590 26.47 -19.52 2.32
CA GLY A 590 25.42 -19.34 3.31
C GLY A 590 25.78 -20.12 4.58
N VAL A 591 24.99 -19.93 5.63
CA VAL A 591 25.22 -20.60 6.92
C VAL A 591 23.92 -21.28 7.37
N ALA A 592 23.98 -22.59 7.67
CA ALA A 592 22.91 -23.31 8.34
C ALA A 592 23.39 -23.76 9.73
N ARG A 593 22.69 -23.32 10.78
CA ARG A 593 22.98 -23.69 12.17
C ARG A 593 21.79 -24.27 12.91
N ASN A 594 21.97 -25.37 13.64
CA ASN A 594 20.98 -25.84 14.61
C ASN A 594 19.57 -26.06 14.04
N ASN A 595 19.44 -26.32 12.73
CA ASN A 595 18.14 -26.56 12.09
C ASN A 595 17.74 -28.04 12.20
N ARG A 596 16.43 -28.28 12.18
CA ARG A 596 15.84 -29.62 12.06
C ARG A 596 15.26 -29.79 10.67
N VAL A 597 15.88 -30.64 9.85
CA VAL A 597 15.60 -30.73 8.42
C VAL A 597 15.28 -32.17 8.02
N TYR A 598 14.03 -32.45 7.65
CA TYR A 598 13.60 -33.83 7.47
C TYR A 598 12.58 -34.05 6.36
N HIS A 599 12.50 -35.29 5.89
CA HIS A 599 11.49 -35.73 4.91
C HIS A 599 11.35 -34.81 3.67
N ASN A 600 12.46 -34.20 3.22
CA ASN A 600 12.51 -33.50 1.95
C ASN A 600 12.77 -34.52 0.83
N GLN A 601 12.15 -34.31 -0.32
CA GLN A 601 12.07 -35.30 -1.41
C GLN A 601 13.44 -35.69 -1.98
N GLN A 602 14.44 -34.79 -1.91
CA GLN A 602 15.77 -35.02 -2.45
C GLN A 602 16.87 -34.79 -1.41
N ILE A 603 17.10 -33.56 -0.99
CA ILE A 603 18.27 -33.20 -0.17
C ILE A 603 17.80 -32.47 1.08
N GLY A 604 18.32 -32.84 2.25
CA GLY A 604 18.13 -32.08 3.49
C GLY A 604 18.81 -30.71 3.38
N ILE A 605 20.14 -30.68 3.33
CA ILE A 605 20.92 -29.44 3.17
C ILE A 605 21.85 -29.52 1.96
N LEU A 606 21.69 -28.60 1.01
CA LEU A 606 22.54 -28.46 -0.17
C LEU A 606 23.48 -27.26 0.02
N ALA A 607 24.78 -27.52 0.14
CA ALA A 607 25.79 -26.52 0.42
C ALA A 607 26.72 -26.30 -0.78
N TYR A 608 26.84 -25.04 -1.22
CA TYR A 608 27.74 -24.64 -2.30
C TYR A 608 28.95 -23.87 -1.77
N TYR A 609 30.04 -23.91 -2.56
CA TYR A 609 31.26 -23.13 -2.35
C TYR A 609 31.83 -23.27 -0.92
N ASP A 610 31.98 -22.19 -0.15
CA ASP A 610 32.52 -22.16 1.22
C ASP A 610 31.43 -22.10 2.32
N SER A 611 30.23 -22.57 2.03
CA SER A 611 29.11 -22.59 3.00
C SER A 611 29.40 -23.42 4.26
N LEU A 612 28.79 -23.02 5.38
CA LEU A 612 28.91 -23.68 6.68
C LEU A 612 27.61 -24.40 7.07
N VAL A 613 27.71 -25.68 7.37
CA VAL A 613 26.62 -26.53 7.90
C VAL A 613 27.05 -27.01 9.29
N ASP A 614 26.53 -26.38 10.34
CA ASP A 614 26.99 -26.57 11.73
C ASP A 614 25.85 -26.93 12.68
N GLY A 615 25.94 -28.04 13.41
CA GLY A 615 24.98 -28.36 14.48
C GLY A 615 23.56 -28.69 14.00
N ASN A 616 23.34 -29.11 12.76
CA ASN A 616 22.00 -29.42 12.26
C ASN A 616 21.62 -30.87 12.54
N THR A 617 20.32 -31.12 12.75
CA THR A 617 19.73 -32.46 12.82
C THR A 617 18.99 -32.75 11.52
N VAL A 618 19.49 -33.71 10.72
CA VAL A 618 19.06 -33.92 9.34
C VAL A 618 18.73 -35.39 9.06
N TYR A 619 17.45 -35.71 8.82
CA TYR A 619 17.01 -37.11 8.74
C TYR A 619 15.89 -37.39 7.75
N SER A 620 15.75 -38.65 7.34
CA SER A 620 14.68 -39.11 6.45
C SER A 620 14.57 -38.35 5.12
N ASN A 621 15.67 -37.73 4.65
CA ASN A 621 15.77 -37.16 3.29
C ASN A 621 16.39 -38.21 2.36
N SER A 622 16.37 -38.01 1.03
CA SER A 622 17.11 -38.94 0.15
C SER A 622 18.63 -38.81 0.36
N ILE A 623 19.14 -37.58 0.47
CA ILE A 623 20.50 -37.25 0.89
C ILE A 623 20.41 -36.31 2.09
N GLY A 624 21.16 -36.57 3.17
CA GLY A 624 21.20 -35.70 4.33
C GLY A 624 21.82 -34.34 4.01
N VAL A 625 23.14 -34.30 3.83
CA VAL A 625 23.87 -33.08 3.44
C VAL A 625 24.66 -33.34 2.15
N ARG A 626 24.56 -32.43 1.18
CA ARG A 626 25.32 -32.48 -0.08
C ARG A 626 26.20 -31.24 -0.23
N GLY A 627 27.51 -31.42 -0.20
CA GLY A 627 28.48 -30.43 -0.66
C GLY A 627 28.65 -30.57 -2.18
N ALA A 628 28.17 -29.58 -2.94
CA ALA A 628 28.07 -29.68 -4.40
C ALA A 628 28.84 -28.56 -5.12
N PRO A 629 29.20 -28.77 -6.40
CA PRO A 629 29.65 -27.67 -7.25
C PRO A 629 28.45 -26.84 -7.71
N ASN A 630 28.65 -25.52 -7.79
CA ASN A 630 27.81 -24.63 -8.60
C ASN A 630 28.71 -23.89 -9.60
N VAL A 631 29.65 -23.12 -9.06
CA VAL A 631 30.80 -22.57 -9.79
C VAL A 631 32.05 -22.73 -8.93
N GLY A 632 33.00 -23.56 -9.39
CA GLY A 632 34.14 -23.98 -8.58
C GLY A 632 33.84 -25.16 -7.67
N SER A 633 34.88 -25.65 -6.98
CA SER A 633 34.78 -26.76 -6.04
C SER A 633 34.07 -26.37 -4.75
N PHE A 634 33.40 -27.34 -4.12
CA PHE A 634 32.96 -27.19 -2.73
C PHE A 634 34.20 -27.16 -1.82
N ILE A 635 34.28 -26.17 -0.95
CA ILE A 635 35.39 -25.95 0.01
C ILE A 635 34.86 -25.55 1.40
N GLY A 636 33.57 -25.82 1.66
CA GLY A 636 32.89 -25.46 2.90
C GLY A 636 33.01 -26.53 3.99
N HIS A 637 32.36 -26.25 5.12
CA HIS A 637 32.52 -27.00 6.36
C HIS A 637 31.21 -27.69 6.76
N ILE A 638 31.23 -29.01 6.96
CA ILE A 638 30.10 -29.79 7.47
C ILE A 638 30.49 -30.32 8.85
N VAL A 639 30.02 -29.66 9.90
CA VAL A 639 30.50 -29.88 11.27
C VAL A 639 29.41 -30.05 12.31
N ASN A 640 29.67 -30.85 13.36
CA ASN A 640 28.79 -30.99 14.52
C ASN A 640 27.35 -31.45 14.22
N ASN A 641 27.07 -32.00 13.03
CA ASN A 641 25.71 -32.35 12.64
C ASN A 641 25.35 -33.77 13.11
N LEU A 642 24.06 -34.00 13.35
CA LEU A 642 23.45 -35.31 13.53
C LEU A 642 22.67 -35.67 12.28
N LEU A 643 23.11 -36.71 11.56
CA LEU A 643 22.48 -37.17 10.32
C LEU A 643 22.05 -38.62 10.47
N TYR A 644 20.77 -38.93 10.24
CA TYR A 644 20.32 -40.31 10.33
C TYR A 644 19.15 -40.64 9.41
N ASP A 645 18.97 -41.93 9.09
CA ASP A 645 17.84 -42.44 8.29
C ASP A 645 17.60 -41.74 6.95
N ASN A 646 18.60 -41.06 6.41
CA ASN A 646 18.60 -40.63 5.01
C ASN A 646 18.71 -41.86 4.09
N GLU A 647 18.10 -41.81 2.91
CA GLU A 647 17.91 -43.00 2.06
C GLU A 647 19.20 -43.47 1.38
N ASN A 648 19.92 -42.53 0.75
CA ASN A 648 21.04 -42.82 -0.14
C ASN A 648 22.40 -42.45 0.48
N GLN A 649 22.51 -41.27 1.08
CA GLN A 649 23.73 -40.82 1.74
C GLN A 649 23.43 -39.97 2.97
N GLY A 650 24.22 -40.15 4.04
CA GLY A 650 24.30 -39.17 5.12
C GLY A 650 24.93 -37.88 4.60
N VAL A 651 26.19 -37.95 4.18
CA VAL A 651 26.93 -36.85 3.54
C VAL A 651 27.41 -37.25 2.15
N LEU A 652 27.17 -36.39 1.16
CA LEU A 652 27.70 -36.51 -0.20
C LEU A 652 28.56 -35.28 -0.54
N ILE A 653 29.84 -35.51 -0.84
CA ILE A 653 30.75 -34.50 -1.39
C ILE A 653 31.00 -34.76 -2.87
N GLU A 654 30.71 -33.77 -3.69
CA GLU A 654 30.95 -33.79 -5.13
C GLU A 654 31.80 -32.60 -5.55
N GLN A 655 32.83 -32.86 -6.37
CA GLN A 655 33.81 -31.85 -6.78
C GLN A 655 34.37 -31.04 -5.60
N GLY A 656 34.60 -31.68 -4.46
CA GLY A 656 35.27 -31.08 -3.29
C GLY A 656 36.70 -30.66 -3.62
N GLY A 657 37.17 -29.60 -2.99
CA GLY A 657 38.54 -29.11 -3.10
C GLY A 657 39.19 -28.88 -1.74
N PHE A 658 40.42 -28.37 -1.76
CA PHE A 658 41.14 -28.00 -0.54
C PHE A 658 40.32 -26.99 0.30
N GLY A 659 39.93 -27.42 1.50
CA GLY A 659 39.06 -26.66 2.40
C GLY A 659 37.76 -27.42 2.74
N ALA A 660 37.33 -28.36 1.90
CA ALA A 660 36.16 -29.19 2.20
C ALA A 660 36.45 -30.16 3.34
N ASP A 661 35.69 -30.06 4.43
CA ASP A 661 35.79 -30.97 5.55
C ASP A 661 34.44 -31.44 6.08
N VAL A 662 34.50 -32.65 6.65
CA VAL A 662 33.41 -33.31 7.35
C VAL A 662 33.97 -33.69 8.71
N THR A 663 33.65 -32.88 9.73
CA THR A 663 34.29 -32.96 11.04
C THR A 663 33.28 -33.04 12.19
N ASN A 664 33.49 -33.95 13.14
CA ASN A 664 32.70 -34.01 14.38
C ASN A 664 31.19 -34.27 14.16
N ASN A 665 30.81 -34.99 13.10
CA ASN A 665 29.43 -35.35 12.83
C ASN A 665 29.12 -36.76 13.37
N THR A 666 27.85 -36.99 13.73
CA THR A 666 27.31 -38.33 13.99
C THR A 666 26.41 -38.71 12.83
N ILE A 667 26.76 -39.79 12.12
CA ILE A 667 26.07 -40.24 10.92
C ILE A 667 25.67 -41.70 11.07
N PHE A 668 24.36 -41.94 11.05
CA PHE A 668 23.77 -43.27 11.09
C PHE A 668 22.96 -43.55 9.81
N GLN A 669 23.19 -44.65 9.11
CA GLN A 669 22.44 -44.98 7.90
C GLN A 669 21.99 -46.44 7.91
N GLU A 670 20.70 -46.68 7.66
CA GLU A 670 20.19 -48.04 7.53
C GLU A 670 20.63 -48.72 6.23
N VAL A 671 20.68 -47.95 5.13
CA VAL A 671 20.95 -48.47 3.78
C VAL A 671 22.04 -47.71 3.03
N GLY A 672 22.02 -46.38 3.09
CA GLY A 672 22.93 -45.51 2.35
C GLY A 672 24.36 -45.45 2.89
N ASP A 673 25.26 -44.84 2.10
CA ASP A 673 26.64 -44.55 2.55
C ASP A 673 26.61 -43.49 3.65
N ALA A 674 27.38 -43.62 4.73
CA ALA A 674 27.47 -42.57 5.74
C ALA A 674 28.15 -41.33 5.15
N VAL A 675 29.34 -41.49 4.58
CA VAL A 675 30.04 -40.43 3.83
C VAL A 675 30.47 -40.92 2.46
N ARG A 676 30.08 -40.20 1.42
CA ARG A 676 30.45 -40.46 0.03
C ARG A 676 31.21 -39.28 -0.58
N VAL A 677 32.40 -39.54 -1.11
CA VAL A 677 33.24 -38.56 -1.80
C VAL A 677 33.42 -38.98 -3.25
N GLN A 678 32.92 -38.15 -4.19
CA GLN A 678 32.93 -38.47 -5.62
C GLN A 678 33.07 -37.23 -6.52
N GLY A 679 33.00 -37.44 -7.84
CA GLY A 679 32.92 -36.35 -8.81
C GLY A 679 34.24 -35.59 -8.93
N SER A 680 35.35 -36.30 -9.02
CA SER A 680 36.70 -35.70 -9.09
C SER A 680 37.03 -34.79 -7.91
N SER A 681 36.54 -35.14 -6.71
CA SER A 681 36.89 -34.43 -5.47
C SER A 681 38.37 -34.60 -5.13
N SER A 682 38.95 -33.61 -4.45
CA SER A 682 40.33 -33.63 -4.00
C SER A 682 40.49 -32.94 -2.65
N ASP A 683 41.47 -33.37 -1.86
CA ASP A 683 41.87 -32.73 -0.60
C ASP A 683 40.75 -32.63 0.45
N VAL A 684 39.76 -33.55 0.42
CA VAL A 684 38.67 -33.63 1.39
C VAL A 684 39.18 -34.21 2.72
N LEU A 685 38.80 -33.56 3.82
CA LEU A 685 39.18 -33.94 5.18
C LEU A 685 38.01 -34.60 5.92
N LEU A 686 38.27 -35.76 6.55
CA LEU A 686 37.29 -36.49 7.36
C LEU A 686 37.86 -36.78 8.75
N ARG A 687 37.37 -36.12 9.80
CA ARG A 687 37.91 -36.23 11.17
C ARG A 687 36.83 -36.27 12.25
N ASN A 688 37.11 -36.97 13.34
CA ASN A 688 36.30 -36.90 14.56
C ASN A 688 34.83 -37.33 14.39
N ASN A 689 34.49 -38.04 13.31
CA ASN A 689 33.11 -38.45 13.07
C ASN A 689 32.80 -39.79 13.73
N ILE A 690 31.53 -40.00 14.07
CA ILE A 690 30.95 -41.30 14.37
C ILE A 690 30.15 -41.72 13.14
N LEU A 691 30.59 -42.79 12.47
CA LEU A 691 29.95 -43.32 11.26
C LEU A 691 29.43 -44.73 11.56
N TRP A 692 28.15 -44.96 11.29
CA TRP A 692 27.51 -46.27 11.42
C TRP A 692 26.62 -46.52 10.22
N VAL A 693 26.91 -47.58 9.46
CA VAL A 693 26.00 -48.13 8.45
C VAL A 693 25.49 -49.54 8.78
N ASN A 694 24.21 -49.83 8.51
CA ASN A 694 23.66 -51.20 8.54
C ASN A 694 23.65 -51.87 7.16
N ALA A 695 23.86 -51.11 6.09
CA ALA A 695 24.25 -51.59 4.77
C ALA A 695 25.02 -50.49 4.04
N ALA A 696 25.84 -50.85 3.04
CA ALA A 696 26.76 -49.96 2.32
C ALA A 696 28.03 -49.59 3.12
N TYR A 697 28.55 -48.38 3.02
CA TYR A 697 29.88 -48.01 3.50
C TYR A 697 29.87 -46.86 4.51
N ASP A 698 30.64 -46.98 5.60
CA ASP A 698 30.93 -45.81 6.45
C ASP A 698 31.66 -44.74 5.62
N ILE A 699 32.71 -45.14 4.88
CA ILE A 699 33.48 -44.24 4.01
C ILE A 699 33.54 -44.76 2.57
N PHE A 700 32.91 -44.06 1.63
CA PHE A 700 33.02 -44.34 0.20
C PHE A 700 33.83 -43.25 -0.51
N VAL A 701 34.93 -43.64 -1.18
CA VAL A 701 35.73 -42.73 -2.02
C VAL A 701 35.82 -43.28 -3.45
N ALA A 702 35.27 -42.52 -4.40
CA ALA A 702 35.27 -42.88 -5.82
C ALA A 702 36.68 -42.89 -6.42
N SER A 703 36.90 -43.66 -7.49
CA SER A 703 38.21 -43.82 -8.14
C SER A 703 38.80 -42.52 -8.70
N ASP A 704 37.95 -41.55 -9.02
CA ASP A 704 38.36 -40.23 -9.50
C ASP A 704 38.63 -39.23 -8.37
N SER A 705 38.38 -39.61 -7.11
CA SER A 705 38.34 -38.71 -5.96
C SER A 705 39.34 -39.07 -4.85
N LEU A 706 40.39 -39.82 -5.21
CA LEU A 706 41.39 -40.34 -4.26
C LEU A 706 42.47 -39.31 -3.88
N SER A 707 42.65 -38.27 -4.70
CA SER A 707 43.78 -37.34 -4.55
C SER A 707 43.61 -36.46 -3.33
N GLY A 708 44.54 -36.55 -2.37
CA GLY A 708 44.56 -35.69 -1.20
C GLY A 708 43.48 -35.98 -0.15
N PHE A 709 42.53 -36.90 -0.41
CA PHE A 709 41.58 -37.36 0.59
C PHE A 709 42.32 -37.84 1.83
N SER A 710 41.90 -37.37 3.01
CA SER A 710 42.53 -37.69 4.27
C SER A 710 41.49 -38.00 5.34
N SER A 711 41.55 -39.19 5.93
CA SER A 711 40.69 -39.67 7.02
C SER A 711 41.52 -40.13 8.24
N ASP A 712 41.14 -39.70 9.45
CA ASP A 712 41.72 -40.13 10.73
C ASP A 712 40.83 -39.77 11.93
N TYR A 713 41.08 -40.35 13.11
CA TYR A 713 40.35 -40.07 14.35
C TYR A 713 38.82 -40.25 14.28
N ASN A 714 38.33 -41.15 13.43
CA ASN A 714 36.91 -41.46 13.33
C ASN A 714 36.57 -42.72 14.18
N LEU A 715 35.31 -42.82 14.63
CA LEU A 715 34.72 -44.08 15.07
C LEU A 715 33.91 -44.66 13.92
N LEU A 716 34.28 -45.85 13.47
CA LEU A 716 33.63 -46.56 12.35
C LEU A 716 32.90 -47.80 12.90
N HIS A 717 31.63 -47.96 12.54
CA HIS A 717 30.82 -49.07 13.01
C HIS A 717 30.10 -49.78 11.86
N GLN A 718 30.65 -50.94 11.50
CA GLN A 718 29.96 -51.90 10.64
C GLN A 718 28.81 -52.54 11.42
N GLY A 719 27.58 -52.19 11.06
CA GLY A 719 26.36 -52.80 11.59
C GLY A 719 26.19 -54.27 11.22
N SER A 720 25.14 -54.90 11.73
CA SER A 720 24.93 -56.36 11.59
C SER A 720 24.49 -56.83 10.19
N GLY A 721 24.18 -55.89 9.28
CA GLY A 721 23.72 -56.23 7.95
C GLY A 721 24.83 -56.83 7.07
N PRO A 722 24.50 -57.78 6.17
CA PRO A 722 25.49 -58.53 5.41
C PRO A 722 26.27 -57.69 4.37
N ASN A 723 25.82 -56.46 4.12
CA ASN A 723 26.42 -55.54 3.16
C ASN A 723 26.96 -54.27 3.84
N ALA A 724 26.97 -54.19 5.17
CA ALA A 724 27.64 -53.10 5.89
C ALA A 724 29.15 -53.30 5.78
N ARG A 725 29.92 -52.23 5.57
CA ARG A 725 31.38 -52.27 5.44
C ARG A 725 31.98 -50.96 5.94
N VAL A 726 33.20 -51.03 6.46
CA VAL A 726 33.91 -49.82 6.91
C VAL A 726 34.29 -48.91 5.73
N GLY A 727 34.62 -49.43 4.55
CA GLY A 727 34.85 -48.51 3.43
C GLY A 727 35.01 -49.08 2.04
N TYR A 728 35.03 -48.16 1.07
CA TYR A 728 35.30 -48.39 -0.34
C TYR A 728 36.33 -47.41 -0.84
N TRP A 729 37.42 -47.92 -1.42
CA TRP A 729 38.54 -47.12 -1.91
C TRP A 729 38.80 -47.41 -3.39
N GLY A 730 38.28 -46.56 -4.27
CA GLY A 730 38.64 -46.51 -5.69
C GLY A 730 38.46 -47.82 -6.47
N GLY A 731 37.52 -48.68 -6.07
CA GLY A 731 37.34 -50.02 -6.66
C GLY A 731 37.54 -51.18 -5.70
N THR A 732 38.04 -50.91 -4.48
CA THR A 732 38.37 -51.95 -3.49
C THR A 732 37.48 -51.80 -2.26
N GLU A 733 36.79 -52.87 -1.87
CA GLU A 733 35.99 -52.94 -0.64
C GLU A 733 36.90 -53.27 0.57
N ALA A 734 36.62 -52.66 1.72
CA ALA A 734 37.24 -52.94 3.00
C ALA A 734 36.15 -53.23 4.04
N ASP A 735 36.14 -54.46 4.57
CA ASP A 735 35.09 -54.91 5.48
C ASP A 735 35.24 -54.27 6.87
N LEU A 736 36.45 -54.40 7.44
CA LEU A 736 36.81 -53.90 8.77
C LEU A 736 37.80 -52.73 8.68
N LEU A 737 38.02 -52.02 9.79
CA LEU A 737 39.01 -50.93 9.86
C LEU A 737 40.42 -51.42 9.55
N ALA A 738 40.76 -52.65 9.93
CA ALA A 738 42.06 -53.24 9.61
C ALA A 738 42.28 -53.40 8.09
N ASP A 739 41.22 -53.73 7.34
CA ASP A 739 41.27 -53.84 5.87
C ASP A 739 41.38 -52.46 5.23
N TRP A 740 40.65 -51.49 5.78
CA TRP A 740 40.73 -50.10 5.35
C TRP A 740 42.14 -49.55 5.52
N GLN A 741 42.73 -49.68 6.71
CA GLN A 741 44.10 -49.27 7.02
C GLN A 741 45.13 -49.94 6.10
N ALA A 742 44.96 -51.24 5.82
CA ALA A 742 45.85 -51.97 4.90
C ALA A 742 45.72 -51.49 3.45
N THR A 743 44.53 -51.05 3.04
CA THR A 743 44.23 -50.62 1.67
C THR A 743 44.65 -49.17 1.42
N THR A 744 44.39 -48.28 2.37
CA THR A 744 44.53 -46.82 2.19
C THR A 744 45.76 -46.24 2.88
N GLY A 745 46.25 -46.88 3.96
CA GLY A 745 47.26 -46.32 4.85
C GLY A 745 46.78 -45.18 5.74
N GLN A 746 45.46 -44.95 5.83
CA GLN A 746 44.81 -43.88 6.58
C GLN A 746 44.20 -44.40 7.89
N ASP A 747 43.59 -43.51 8.68
CA ASP A 747 42.84 -43.89 9.88
C ASP A 747 43.66 -44.63 10.95
N ALA A 748 44.90 -44.21 11.16
CA ALA A 748 45.82 -44.82 12.14
C ALA A 748 45.38 -44.61 13.59
N ASN A 749 44.61 -43.54 13.87
CA ASN A 749 44.08 -43.20 15.18
C ASN A 749 42.56 -43.43 15.29
N SER A 750 41.91 -43.86 14.20
CA SER A 750 40.50 -44.25 14.20
C SER A 750 40.28 -45.56 14.95
N ILE A 751 39.04 -45.78 15.39
CA ILE A 751 38.62 -46.99 16.09
C ILE A 751 37.41 -47.62 15.42
N GLU A 752 37.30 -48.94 15.57
CA GLU A 752 36.16 -49.71 15.12
C GLU A 752 35.37 -50.23 16.32
N GLY A 753 34.06 -50.01 16.36
CA GLY A 753 33.21 -50.51 17.45
C GLY A 753 31.87 -49.78 17.58
N ASP A 754 30.97 -50.36 18.36
CA ASP A 754 29.64 -49.79 18.65
C ASP A 754 29.81 -48.45 19.39
N PRO A 755 29.20 -47.34 18.91
CA PRO A 755 29.25 -46.05 19.59
C PRO A 755 28.48 -46.04 20.91
N LEU A 756 27.63 -47.03 21.19
CA LEU A 756 26.81 -47.16 22.39
C LEU A 756 25.89 -45.94 22.57
N PHE A 757 25.01 -45.69 21.61
CA PHE A 757 23.97 -44.67 21.74
C PHE A 757 22.97 -45.03 22.85
N VAL A 758 22.36 -44.02 23.48
CA VAL A 758 21.43 -44.22 24.60
C VAL A 758 20.09 -44.81 24.14
N ASP A 759 19.42 -44.16 23.18
CA ASP A 759 18.08 -44.55 22.70
C ASP A 759 17.81 -43.94 21.31
N PRO A 760 18.38 -44.52 20.23
CA PRO A 760 18.36 -43.89 18.90
C PRO A 760 16.98 -43.63 18.28
N ASP A 761 15.96 -44.36 18.71
CA ASP A 761 14.57 -44.27 18.26
C ASP A 761 13.63 -43.61 19.29
N GLY A 762 14.23 -42.98 20.30
CA GLY A 762 13.49 -42.15 21.26
C GLY A 762 12.49 -42.92 22.12
N ALA A 763 11.71 -42.16 22.89
CA ALA A 763 10.70 -42.72 23.78
C ALA A 763 9.49 -43.27 23.02
N ASP A 764 9.22 -42.78 21.81
CA ASP A 764 8.15 -43.24 20.95
C ASP A 764 8.47 -44.51 20.14
N ASN A 765 9.75 -44.93 20.11
CA ASN A 765 10.28 -46.05 19.31
C ASN A 765 10.10 -45.84 17.80
N VAL A 766 10.13 -44.59 17.35
CA VAL A 766 10.03 -44.17 15.95
C VAL A 766 11.20 -43.25 15.64
N ARG A 767 12.29 -43.84 15.15
CA ARG A 767 13.42 -43.08 14.66
C ARG A 767 13.05 -42.28 13.40
N GLY A 768 13.31 -40.98 13.42
CA GLY A 768 13.11 -40.08 12.28
C GLY A 768 11.65 -39.92 11.87
N PHE A 769 11.40 -39.88 10.56
CA PHE A 769 10.06 -39.71 10.01
C PHE A 769 9.46 -41.05 9.56
N ASP A 770 8.27 -41.37 10.08
CA ASP A 770 7.46 -42.49 9.63
C ASP A 770 6.40 -42.01 8.61
N PRO A 771 6.53 -42.38 7.31
CA PRO A 771 5.57 -41.98 6.28
C PRO A 771 4.22 -42.72 6.37
N THR A 772 4.04 -43.67 7.29
CA THR A 772 2.78 -44.41 7.42
C THR A 772 1.65 -43.55 7.99
N ASN A 773 0.40 -43.93 7.70
CA ASN A 773 -0.83 -43.30 8.24
C ASN A 773 -0.93 -41.76 8.12
N GLY A 774 -0.29 -41.14 7.14
CA GLY A 774 -0.35 -39.70 6.91
C GLY A 774 0.89 -38.93 7.36
N GLY A 775 1.94 -39.64 7.80
CA GLY A 775 3.20 -39.03 8.23
C GLY A 775 3.21 -38.75 9.73
N PHE A 776 4.25 -39.23 10.40
CA PHE A 776 4.53 -38.93 11.80
C PHE A 776 6.01 -38.65 11.96
N ASP A 777 6.30 -37.58 12.68
CA ASP A 777 7.65 -37.10 12.90
C ASP A 777 8.10 -37.48 14.31
N GLY A 778 8.75 -38.64 14.44
CA GLY A 778 9.30 -39.18 15.69
C GLY A 778 10.69 -38.66 16.04
N GLY A 779 11.40 -38.07 15.08
CA GLY A 779 12.78 -37.59 15.28
C GLY A 779 12.97 -36.44 16.28
N GLY A 780 11.92 -36.03 17.00
CA GLY A 780 11.98 -35.00 18.04
C GLY A 780 12.52 -35.51 19.38
N ASP A 781 12.43 -36.82 19.65
CA ASP A 781 12.94 -37.43 20.89
C ASP A 781 14.08 -38.45 20.67
N ASP A 782 14.50 -38.64 19.41
CA ASP A 782 15.68 -39.45 19.03
C ASP A 782 16.94 -39.05 19.81
N ASN A 783 17.58 -40.03 20.46
CA ASN A 783 18.62 -39.79 21.43
C ASN A 783 19.94 -40.51 21.09
N PHE A 784 20.75 -39.83 20.27
CA PHE A 784 22.09 -40.26 19.86
C PHE A 784 23.20 -39.89 20.88
N LYS A 785 22.84 -39.54 22.12
CA LYS A 785 23.87 -39.33 23.15
C LYS A 785 24.61 -40.63 23.45
N LEU A 786 25.87 -40.50 23.82
CA LEU A 786 26.73 -41.65 24.11
C LEU A 786 26.53 -42.16 25.55
N GLN A 787 26.50 -43.47 25.71
CA GLN A 787 26.60 -44.12 27.01
C GLN A 787 28.01 -43.96 27.59
N ALA A 788 28.15 -43.98 28.92
CA ALA A 788 29.40 -43.72 29.62
C ALA A 788 30.58 -44.64 29.27
N ALA A 789 30.33 -45.80 28.66
CA ALA A 789 31.36 -46.76 28.23
C ALA A 789 31.76 -46.60 26.75
N SER A 790 31.20 -45.63 26.04
CA SER A 790 31.44 -45.42 24.61
C SER A 790 32.91 -45.21 24.32
N GLY A 791 33.39 -45.90 23.28
CA GLY A 791 34.74 -45.76 22.77
C GLY A 791 35.02 -44.38 22.16
N ALA A 792 33.99 -43.59 21.81
CA ALA A 792 34.14 -42.26 21.22
C ALA A 792 34.54 -41.17 22.23
N ILE A 793 34.29 -41.39 23.53
CA ILE A 793 34.58 -40.40 24.57
C ILE A 793 36.09 -40.14 24.66
N ASP A 794 36.47 -38.85 24.64
CA ASP A 794 37.86 -38.36 24.71
C ASP A 794 38.79 -38.88 23.60
N ARG A 795 38.27 -39.13 22.39
CA ARG A 795 39.07 -39.65 21.25
C ARG A 795 39.33 -38.70 20.11
N ALA A 796 38.67 -37.54 20.07
CA ALA A 796 38.82 -36.60 18.98
C ALA A 796 40.25 -36.04 18.83
N GLU A 797 40.64 -35.70 17.61
CA GLU A 797 41.82 -34.91 17.32
C GLU A 797 41.66 -33.49 17.91
N SER A 798 42.43 -33.19 18.95
CA SER A 798 42.31 -31.94 19.70
C SER A 798 42.60 -30.67 18.87
N TRP A 799 43.30 -30.79 17.74
CA TRP A 799 43.68 -29.65 16.90
C TRP A 799 42.57 -29.19 15.95
N LEU A 800 41.59 -30.06 15.68
CA LEU A 800 40.46 -29.83 14.78
C LEU A 800 39.12 -29.98 15.49
N ALA A 801 39.12 -30.17 16.82
CA ALA A 801 37.92 -30.19 17.63
C ALA A 801 37.27 -28.79 17.62
N THR A 802 35.96 -28.77 17.40
CA THR A 802 35.12 -27.57 17.46
C THR A 802 34.99 -27.10 18.92
N HIS A 803 34.73 -25.80 19.11
CA HIS A 803 34.53 -25.23 20.45
C HIS A 803 33.17 -25.58 21.08
N ARG A 804 32.24 -26.07 20.27
CA ARG A 804 30.84 -26.35 20.58
C ARG A 804 30.43 -27.66 19.93
N ASP A 805 29.50 -28.37 20.55
CA ASP A 805 28.87 -29.55 19.96
C ASP A 805 27.47 -29.20 19.41
N LEU A 806 26.69 -30.23 19.07
CA LEU A 806 25.32 -30.10 18.57
C LEU A 806 24.40 -29.32 19.53
N GLU A 807 24.67 -29.35 20.83
CA GLU A 807 23.82 -28.74 21.87
C GLU A 807 24.28 -27.31 22.26
N GLY A 808 25.36 -26.80 21.65
CA GLY A 808 25.89 -25.44 21.85
C GLY A 808 27.18 -25.38 22.64
#